data_AF-A0A969YXI1-F1
#
_entry.id   AF-A0A969YXI1-F1
#
_cell.length_a   1.000
_cell.length_b   1.000
_cell.length_c   1.000
_cell.angle_alpha   90.00
_cell.angle_beta   90.00
_cell.angle_gamma   90.00
#
_symmetry.space_group_name_H-M   'P 1'
#
loop_
_entity.id
_entity.type
_entity.pdbx_description
1 polymer ?
#
loop_
_entity_poly.entity_id
_entity_poly.type
_entity_poly.pdbx_seq_one_letter_code
_entity_poly.pdbx_strand_id
1 'polypeptide(L)'
;MKKIVIAVMVCFAFLWNAPASTSASPLVYLTERISGQDRIETSISISQKGWTSAQTVILCEYADYPDSIAAAPFVSSLDAPILLTGGKTLDPRVISELQRLKPQKIILLGGTGCLTPSIEKEAERYTLSWERIGGSNRYETSVQLASKLTSDSLIIANGDNFPDALSAASYAGIQKIPMVLTSKTLPSSVAEYCKKTLPKHIIVIGGEQAVPTSSLSQLNLTIETRLGGQDRYETNAKVVSYMASSIEANDLFLASGLNFPDAIAGTVLAAKLKAPLLLTEKEDIPPAVYTKMREHMQVEPSAAIAKSGQGKITASGGLNLRDTPSASGKALLVIPQGTTVEITSQQGQWYQTTYQQKTGWISVNYVNITQTYKQGKVTAFGALNLRGNPSLTAEILTTIPQGAVIPITGEQNEWYKTIYQGTSGWVSKEFVSILSTDSTGTETIDLTPNGKVYVLGGSGVISENTQRIIEGKAVSKYQDNLRDFPSLPSSLDGPASTYDPAKEVLLDPFQGITANILKGKKILIDPGHGGPDSGAVGPSDTYEKNNNLAIALYLNDILTEAGAAVSMTRNTDISPAPAYSEAADLEARVTLANNTNPDLFISIHNNALSNSEVRGTATYYSDENPQVSNCAKLAEIMENTVVTTLNTDREGVKEADFYVLAATKMPSVLVEVGYISNPYEEARLQNPVFQKNAATAVFHGIIEYYGLAGK
;
A
#
# COMPACT_ATOMS: atom_id res chain seq x y z
N MET A 1 -49.70 39.92 -35.63
CA MET A 1 -49.46 39.42 -34.26
C MET A 1 -48.50 38.23 -34.33
N LYS A 2 -47.39 38.31 -33.57
CA LYS A 2 -46.42 37.25 -33.18
C LYS A 2 -45.54 36.64 -34.31
N LYS A 3 -44.28 37.14 -34.44
CA LYS A 3 -42.97 36.55 -33.99
C LYS A 3 -42.41 35.50 -34.97
N ILE A 4 -41.55 35.81 -35.95
CA ILE A 4 -40.05 35.96 -35.95
C ILE A 4 -39.29 34.84 -35.20
N VAL A 5 -38.31 34.24 -35.91
CA VAL A 5 -36.91 33.89 -35.52
C VAL A 5 -36.56 32.45 -35.96
N ILE A 6 -35.93 32.30 -37.14
CA ILE A 6 -34.49 32.03 -37.39
C ILE A 6 -34.08 30.57 -37.12
N ALA A 7 -33.77 29.88 -38.22
CA ALA A 7 -33.02 28.63 -38.24
C ALA A 7 -31.51 28.92 -38.10
N VAL A 8 -30.87 28.33 -37.09
CA VAL A 8 -29.41 28.27 -36.95
C VAL A 8 -29.03 26.81 -36.65
N MET A 9 -28.11 26.30 -37.47
CA MET A 9 -27.36 25.06 -37.29
C MET A 9 -26.67 25.02 -35.92
N VAL A 10 -26.81 23.90 -35.20
CA VAL A 10 -25.77 23.41 -34.27
C VAL A 10 -25.69 21.90 -34.38
N CYS A 11 -24.56 21.43 -34.93
CA CYS A 11 -24.09 20.05 -34.81
C CYS A 11 -24.00 19.67 -33.34
N PHE A 12 -24.78 18.70 -32.88
CA PHE A 12 -24.48 18.02 -31.62
C PHE A 12 -23.64 16.78 -31.94
N ALA A 13 -22.36 16.88 -31.60
CA ALA A 13 -21.47 15.75 -31.50
C ALA A 13 -22.03 14.76 -30.48
N PHE A 14 -22.17 13.49 -30.90
CA PHE A 14 -22.33 12.37 -29.98
C PHE A 14 -21.04 12.25 -29.15
N LEU A 15 -21.04 12.80 -27.95
CA LEU A 15 -20.05 12.45 -26.93
C LEU A 15 -20.52 11.17 -26.26
N TRP A 16 -19.81 10.10 -26.55
CA TRP A 16 -19.91 8.81 -25.89
C TRP A 16 -19.47 8.98 -24.43
N ASN A 17 -20.41 9.11 -23.50
CA ASN A 17 -20.10 8.98 -22.07
C ASN A 17 -19.92 7.49 -21.78
N ALA A 18 -18.68 7.02 -21.88
CA ALA A 18 -18.28 5.78 -21.24
C ALA A 18 -18.48 5.94 -19.72
N PRO A 19 -18.99 4.93 -18.99
CA PRO A 19 -18.98 4.97 -17.54
C PRO A 19 -17.53 5.16 -17.08
N ALA A 20 -17.29 6.21 -16.29
CA ALA A 20 -16.00 6.41 -15.64
C ALA A 20 -15.78 5.21 -14.70
N SER A 21 -14.84 4.34 -15.06
CA SER A 21 -14.27 3.37 -14.13
C SER A 21 -13.69 4.14 -12.95
N THR A 22 -14.35 4.06 -11.79
CA THR A 22 -13.87 4.70 -10.56
C THR A 22 -12.67 3.90 -10.04
N SER A 23 -11.47 4.32 -10.45
CA SER A 23 -10.20 3.80 -9.95
C SER A 23 -9.94 4.36 -8.54
N ALA A 24 -9.67 3.50 -7.56
CA ALA A 24 -9.31 3.88 -6.19
C ALA A 24 -7.80 3.68 -5.95
N SER A 25 -7.21 4.45 -5.02
CA SER A 25 -5.78 4.33 -4.68
C SER A 25 -5.53 3.07 -3.83
N PRO A 26 -4.75 2.08 -4.30
CA PRO A 26 -4.53 0.75 -3.68
C PRO A 26 -3.72 0.67 -2.38
N LEU A 27 -3.48 1.75 -1.63
CA LEU A 27 -2.53 1.68 -0.50
C LEU A 27 -3.06 0.81 0.65
N VAL A 28 -4.30 1.05 1.11
CA VAL A 28 -4.97 0.29 2.19
C VAL A 28 -4.08 0.07 3.42
N TYR A 29 -3.30 1.09 3.76
CA TYR A 29 -2.50 1.02 4.98
C TYR A 29 -3.33 1.44 6.17
N LEU A 30 -3.08 0.76 7.28
CA LEU A 30 -3.44 1.27 8.59
C LEU A 30 -2.79 2.64 8.78
N THR A 31 -3.57 3.62 9.21
CA THR A 31 -3.04 4.93 9.58
C THR A 31 -3.28 5.21 11.05
N GLU A 32 -2.33 5.87 11.68
CA GLU A 32 -2.54 6.51 12.98
C GLU A 32 -2.10 7.97 12.87
N ARG A 33 -3.02 8.87 13.15
CA ARG A 33 -2.70 10.30 13.17
C ARG A 33 -2.14 10.68 14.54
N ILE A 34 -0.92 11.20 14.54
CA ILE A 34 -0.30 11.78 15.73
C ILE A 34 -0.42 13.30 15.62
N SER A 35 -1.39 13.87 16.33
CA SER A 35 -1.71 15.30 16.29
C SER A 35 -2.29 15.81 17.61
N GLY A 36 -2.31 17.13 17.76
CA GLY A 36 -3.07 17.85 18.78
C GLY A 36 -3.81 19.05 18.18
N GLN A 37 -4.39 19.92 19.03
CA GLN A 37 -5.11 21.12 18.58
C GLN A 37 -4.20 22.12 17.85
N ASP A 38 -2.90 22.08 18.16
CA ASP A 38 -1.88 22.89 17.53
C ASP A 38 -0.55 22.12 17.48
N ARG A 39 0.50 22.77 16.98
CA ARG A 39 1.85 22.18 16.87
C ARG A 39 2.50 21.87 18.22
N ILE A 40 2.15 22.61 19.28
CA ILE A 40 2.66 22.33 20.63
C ILE A 40 2.10 20.99 21.09
N GLU A 41 0.78 20.82 21.01
CA GLU A 41 0.14 19.58 21.42
C GLU A 41 0.51 18.42 20.49
N THR A 42 0.67 18.63 19.18
CA THR A 42 1.22 17.60 18.28
C THR A 42 2.61 17.12 18.74
N SER A 43 3.52 18.04 19.13
CA SER A 43 4.84 17.66 19.64
C SER A 43 4.77 16.87 20.96
N ILE A 44 3.78 17.18 21.81
CA ILE A 44 3.51 16.44 23.05
C ILE A 44 2.97 15.04 22.73
N SER A 45 2.02 14.91 21.80
CA SER A 45 1.49 13.61 21.37
C SER A 45 2.60 12.71 20.80
N ILE A 46 3.54 13.28 20.03
CA ILE A 46 4.72 12.56 19.53
C ILE A 46 5.63 12.11 20.69
N SER A 47 5.88 12.99 21.66
CA SER A 47 6.65 12.67 22.87
C SER A 47 6.01 11.53 23.66
N GLN A 48 4.70 11.55 23.85
CA GLN A 48 3.96 10.51 24.57
C GLN A 48 3.96 9.17 23.83
N LYS A 49 3.95 9.19 22.49
CA LYS A 49 4.06 7.98 21.67
C LYS A 49 5.44 7.33 21.78
N GLY A 50 6.51 8.13 21.78
CA GLY A 50 7.89 7.61 21.74
C GLY A 50 8.56 7.40 23.10
N TRP A 51 8.15 8.12 24.14
CA TRP A 51 8.89 8.21 25.41
C TRP A 51 7.97 8.17 26.62
N THR A 52 8.12 7.15 27.45
CA THR A 52 7.52 7.11 28.81
C THR A 52 8.30 7.99 29.79
N SER A 53 9.61 8.14 29.56
CA SER A 53 10.53 9.07 30.23
C SER A 53 11.66 9.44 29.27
N ALA A 54 12.37 10.53 29.51
CA ALA A 54 13.53 10.91 28.70
C ALA A 54 14.61 11.56 29.57
N GLN A 55 15.88 11.15 29.38
CA GLN A 55 16.98 11.76 30.14
C GLN A 55 17.25 13.21 29.71
N THR A 56 17.06 13.49 28.43
CA THR A 56 17.15 14.84 27.85
C THR A 56 15.85 15.18 27.14
N VAL A 57 15.41 16.43 27.22
CA VAL A 57 14.31 16.98 26.41
C VAL A 57 14.81 18.17 25.62
N ILE A 58 14.43 18.26 24.36
CA ILE A 58 14.75 19.40 23.51
C ILE A 58 13.54 20.34 23.46
N LEU A 59 13.76 21.63 23.72
CA LEU A 59 12.75 22.67 23.54
C LEU A 59 13.09 23.49 22.31
N CYS A 60 12.14 23.65 21.40
CA CYS A 60 12.30 24.41 20.16
C CYS A 60 11.15 25.42 19.99
N GLU A 61 11.43 26.59 19.42
CA GLU A 61 10.38 27.57 19.12
C GLU A 61 9.51 27.06 17.95
N TYR A 62 8.22 27.35 17.98
CA TYR A 62 7.26 26.76 17.07
C TYR A 62 7.05 27.54 15.76
N ALA A 63 7.18 28.86 15.74
CA ALA A 63 6.70 29.77 14.71
C ALA A 63 7.65 29.96 13.51
N ASP A 64 8.98 29.96 13.73
CA ASP A 64 9.96 30.19 12.65
C ASP A 64 11.32 29.56 12.96
N TYR A 65 11.48 28.25 12.71
CA TYR A 65 12.77 27.59 12.94
C TYR A 65 13.16 26.46 11.99
N PRO A 66 13.68 26.80 10.80
CA PRO A 66 14.34 25.83 9.93
C PRO A 66 15.71 25.34 10.45
N ASP A 67 16.28 25.99 11.48
CA ASP A 67 17.56 25.57 12.06
C ASP A 67 17.47 24.24 12.84
N SER A 68 16.29 23.90 13.33
CA SER A 68 15.99 22.65 14.02
C SER A 68 15.93 21.44 13.10
N ILE A 69 15.82 21.63 11.78
CA ILE A 69 15.76 20.53 10.80
C ILE A 69 17.07 19.72 10.83
N ALA A 70 18.21 20.38 11.06
CA ALA A 70 19.51 19.73 11.19
C ALA A 70 19.72 19.05 12.56
N ALA A 71 18.77 19.15 13.48
CA ALA A 71 18.92 18.62 14.84
C ALA A 71 18.68 17.11 14.93
N ALA A 72 17.92 16.53 13.99
CA ALA A 72 17.52 15.13 14.03
C ALA A 72 18.67 14.14 14.34
N PRO A 73 19.88 14.25 13.74
CA PRO A 73 21.00 13.36 14.04
C PRO A 73 21.47 13.44 15.50
N PHE A 74 21.67 14.66 16.00
CA PHE A 74 22.16 14.88 17.35
C PHE A 74 21.10 14.50 18.37
N VAL A 75 19.84 14.91 18.16
CA VAL A 75 18.74 14.61 19.07
C VAL A 75 18.44 13.11 19.11
N SER A 76 18.48 12.42 17.97
CA SER A 76 18.33 10.95 17.92
C SER A 76 19.48 10.24 18.64
N SER A 77 20.70 10.80 18.63
CA SER A 77 21.82 10.23 19.39
C SER A 77 21.62 10.29 20.91
N LEU A 78 20.77 11.20 21.40
CA LEU A 78 20.40 11.36 22.80
C LEU A 78 19.14 10.58 23.20
N ASP A 79 18.46 9.95 22.24
CA ASP A 79 17.12 9.36 22.42
C ASP A 79 16.14 10.31 23.13
N ALA A 80 16.07 11.56 22.66
CA ALA A 80 15.35 12.64 23.32
C ALA A 80 14.14 13.13 22.50
N PRO A 81 12.97 13.40 23.10
CA PRO A 81 11.86 14.05 22.40
C PRO A 81 12.12 15.54 22.16
N ILE A 82 11.50 16.07 21.12
CA ILE A 82 11.43 17.52 20.84
C ILE A 82 10.03 18.01 21.21
N LEU A 83 9.96 19.00 22.10
CA LEU A 83 8.73 19.73 22.43
C LEU A 83 8.79 21.15 21.85
N LEU A 84 7.67 21.61 21.31
CA LEU A 84 7.54 22.94 20.74
C LEU A 84 7.00 23.95 21.76
N THR A 85 7.48 25.20 21.71
CA THR A 85 7.07 26.31 22.58
C THR A 85 6.97 27.62 21.81
N GLY A 86 6.22 28.60 22.31
CA GLY A 86 6.10 29.95 21.70
C GLY A 86 7.29 30.88 21.97
N GLY A 87 8.33 30.36 22.61
CA GLY A 87 9.64 31.01 22.71
C GLY A 87 9.78 32.14 23.71
N LYS A 88 8.68 32.71 24.20
CA LYS A 88 8.69 33.73 25.26
C LYS A 88 8.46 33.17 26.67
N THR A 89 7.54 32.22 26.78
CA THR A 89 7.14 31.55 28.02
C THR A 89 6.81 30.09 27.69
N LEU A 90 7.00 29.17 28.63
CA LEU A 90 6.59 27.78 28.44
C LEU A 90 5.08 27.67 28.51
N ASP A 91 4.50 26.99 27.52
CA ASP A 91 3.09 26.63 27.55
C ASP A 91 2.82 25.67 28.72
N PRO A 92 1.74 25.85 29.51
CA PRO A 92 1.38 24.94 30.60
C PRO A 92 1.30 23.46 30.19
N ARG A 93 0.97 23.16 28.94
CA ARG A 93 0.95 21.80 28.38
C ARG A 93 2.37 21.24 28.26
N VAL A 94 3.33 22.06 27.82
CA VAL A 94 4.77 21.69 27.76
C VAL A 94 5.31 21.46 29.17
N ILE A 95 4.92 22.31 30.12
CA ILE A 95 5.27 22.14 31.54
C ILE A 95 4.78 20.78 32.06
N SER A 96 3.52 20.44 31.79
CA SER A 96 2.93 19.17 32.22
C SER A 96 3.66 17.97 31.61
N GLU A 97 4.06 18.09 30.33
CA GLU A 97 4.83 17.05 29.65
C GLU A 97 6.27 16.92 30.20
N LEU A 98 6.93 18.03 30.53
CA LEU A 98 8.23 18.01 31.21
C LEU A 98 8.14 17.33 32.58
N GLN A 99 7.06 17.57 33.34
CA GLN A 99 6.82 16.91 34.62
C GLN A 99 6.57 15.40 34.46
N ARG A 100 5.92 14.98 33.37
CA ARG A 100 5.73 13.56 33.03
C ARG A 100 7.07 12.89 32.69
N LEU A 101 7.86 13.52 31.82
CA LEU A 101 9.13 12.98 31.32
C LEU A 101 10.25 12.97 32.36
N LYS A 102 10.22 13.89 33.33
CA LYS A 102 11.22 14.10 34.39
C LYS A 102 12.66 14.14 33.86
N PRO A 103 12.97 15.05 32.90
CA PRO A 103 14.30 15.09 32.30
C PRO A 103 15.38 15.51 33.28
N GLN A 104 16.55 14.90 33.15
CA GLN A 104 17.75 15.35 33.84
C GLN A 104 18.36 16.57 33.15
N LYS A 105 18.14 16.72 31.84
CA LYS A 105 18.69 17.83 31.06
C LYS A 105 17.65 18.42 30.10
N ILE A 106 17.63 19.74 29.98
CA ILE A 106 16.87 20.45 28.94
C ILE A 106 17.85 21.11 27.95
N ILE A 107 17.65 20.88 26.66
CA ILE A 107 18.38 21.59 25.60
C ILE A 107 17.45 22.60 24.94
N LEU A 108 17.81 23.88 25.01
CA LEU A 108 17.14 24.95 24.29
C LEU A 108 17.74 25.03 22.88
N LEU A 109 16.97 24.61 21.89
CA LEU A 109 17.38 24.61 20.50
C LEU A 109 16.94 25.92 19.83
N GLY A 110 17.92 26.74 19.51
CA GLY A 110 17.73 28.07 18.93
C GLY A 110 18.44 29.17 19.71
N GLY A 111 18.79 30.24 18.99
CA GLY A 111 19.31 31.48 19.58
C GLY A 111 18.29 32.24 20.44
N THR A 112 18.74 33.30 21.09
CA THR A 112 17.91 34.12 21.99
C THR A 112 16.82 34.93 21.29
N GLY A 113 16.92 35.07 19.96
CA GLY A 113 15.91 35.74 19.13
C GLY A 113 14.57 35.01 19.07
N CYS A 114 14.58 33.68 19.18
CA CYS A 114 13.33 32.90 19.15
C CYS A 114 13.02 32.27 20.50
N LEU A 115 14.03 31.77 21.23
CA LEU A 115 13.86 31.31 22.61
C LEU A 115 14.45 32.36 23.56
N THR A 116 13.63 33.26 24.09
CA THR A 116 14.10 34.41 24.88
C THR A 116 14.74 33.98 26.21
N PRO A 117 15.56 34.83 26.87
CA PRO A 117 16.17 34.50 28.15
C PRO A 117 15.18 34.18 29.30
N SER A 118 13.89 34.53 29.15
CA SER A 118 12.85 34.10 30.08
C SER A 118 12.63 32.58 30.09
N ILE A 119 12.75 31.91 28.93
CA ILE A 119 12.63 30.44 28.84
C ILE A 119 13.76 29.76 29.62
N GLU A 120 14.96 30.32 29.62
CA GLU A 120 16.10 29.80 30.39
C GLU A 120 15.77 29.74 31.88
N LYS A 121 15.23 30.84 32.43
CA LYS A 121 14.80 30.94 33.83
C LYS A 121 13.64 30.00 34.17
N GLU A 122 12.78 29.69 33.20
CA GLU A 122 11.71 28.72 33.40
C GLU A 122 12.25 27.29 33.38
N ALA A 123 13.21 26.96 32.50
CA ALA A 123 13.86 25.66 32.44
C ALA A 123 14.60 25.31 33.75
N GLU A 124 15.26 26.29 34.38
CA GLU A 124 15.92 26.15 35.70
C GLU A 124 15.00 25.63 36.82
N ARG A 125 13.68 25.84 36.69
CA ARG A 125 12.71 25.37 37.69
C ARG A 125 12.45 23.87 37.61
N TYR A 126 12.77 23.24 36.48
CA TYR A 126 12.47 21.83 36.21
C TYR A 126 13.72 20.96 36.20
N THR A 127 14.88 21.52 35.82
CA THR A 127 16.17 20.87 35.98
C THR A 127 17.27 21.90 36.25
N LEU A 128 18.27 21.48 37.04
CA LEU A 128 19.49 22.25 37.27
C LEU A 128 20.49 22.15 36.10
N SER A 129 20.24 21.27 35.11
CA SER A 129 21.10 21.10 33.95
C SER A 129 20.37 21.48 32.67
N TRP A 130 20.70 22.65 32.13
CA TRP A 130 20.23 23.05 30.81
C TRP A 130 21.39 23.59 29.96
N GLU A 131 21.30 23.43 28.64
CA GLU A 131 22.21 24.09 27.69
C GLU A 131 21.43 24.70 26.53
N ARG A 132 22.00 25.72 25.89
CA ARG A 132 21.47 26.29 24.64
C ARG A 132 22.37 25.90 23.48
N ILE A 133 21.75 25.49 22.37
CA ILE A 133 22.44 25.26 21.10
C ILE A 133 21.76 26.13 20.05
N GLY A 134 22.44 27.16 19.58
CA GLY A 134 21.88 28.15 18.67
C GLY A 134 22.93 29.16 18.21
N GLY A 135 23.07 29.30 16.90
CA GLY A 135 23.93 30.30 16.27
C GLY A 135 23.20 31.61 15.98
N SER A 136 23.89 32.55 15.33
CA SER A 136 23.27 33.80 14.87
C SER A 136 22.29 33.57 13.70
N ASN A 137 22.43 32.45 13.00
CA ASN A 137 21.60 32.03 11.88
C ASN A 137 21.55 30.49 11.81
N ARG A 138 20.68 29.98 10.94
CA ARG A 138 20.45 28.53 10.75
C ARG A 138 21.69 27.74 10.34
N TYR A 139 22.62 28.36 9.61
CA TYR A 139 23.85 27.71 9.16
C TYR A 139 24.78 27.47 10.34
N GLU A 140 24.99 28.49 11.19
CA GLU A 140 25.76 28.35 12.43
C GLU A 140 25.13 27.38 13.43
N THR A 141 23.80 27.42 13.62
CA THR A 141 23.11 26.43 14.45
C THR A 141 23.36 25.01 13.94
N SER A 142 23.25 24.78 12.63
CA SER A 142 23.50 23.45 12.04
C SER A 142 24.94 22.97 12.26
N VAL A 143 25.93 23.88 12.20
CA VAL A 143 27.34 23.57 12.50
C VAL A 143 27.53 23.23 13.98
N GLN A 144 26.88 23.96 14.89
CA GLN A 144 26.95 23.65 16.33
C GLN A 144 26.36 22.28 16.64
N LEU A 145 25.23 21.92 16.02
CA LEU A 145 24.60 20.60 16.14
C LEU A 145 25.50 19.49 15.56
N ALA A 146 26.01 19.69 14.35
CA ALA A 146 26.91 18.76 13.68
C ALA A 146 28.19 18.50 14.51
N SER A 147 28.72 19.53 15.16
CA SER A 147 29.90 19.44 16.03
C SER A 147 29.68 18.62 17.31
N LYS A 148 28.44 18.27 17.66
CA LYS A 148 28.13 17.36 18.78
C LYS A 148 28.25 15.88 18.39
N LEU A 149 28.46 15.60 17.10
CA LEU A 149 28.58 14.26 16.56
C LEU A 149 29.99 14.02 15.99
N THR A 150 30.36 12.75 15.86
CA THR A 150 31.60 12.34 15.19
C THR A 150 31.25 11.32 14.11
N SER A 151 31.59 11.63 12.86
CA SER A 151 31.34 10.77 11.71
C SER A 151 32.31 11.10 10.59
N ASP A 152 32.67 10.08 9.80
CA ASP A 152 33.40 10.25 8.54
C ASP A 152 32.49 10.76 7.41
N SER A 153 31.17 10.69 7.60
CA SER A 153 30.16 11.14 6.64
C SER A 153 29.53 12.47 7.05
N LEU A 154 29.15 13.29 6.07
CA LEU A 154 28.45 14.55 6.26
C LEU A 154 27.31 14.69 5.26
N ILE A 155 26.12 15.06 5.76
CA ILE A 155 24.99 15.45 4.92
C ILE A 155 24.98 16.98 4.78
N ILE A 156 24.89 17.45 3.54
CA ILE A 156 24.76 18.88 3.21
C ILE A 156 23.43 19.08 2.47
N ALA A 157 22.58 19.96 3.00
CA ALA A 157 21.27 20.25 2.42
C ALA A 157 20.98 21.76 2.37
N ASN A 158 20.05 22.17 1.52
CA ASN A 158 19.64 23.58 1.43
C ASN A 158 18.94 24.03 2.74
N GLY A 159 19.41 25.14 3.31
CA GLY A 159 18.84 25.79 4.49
C GLY A 159 17.92 26.96 4.18
N ASP A 160 17.94 27.51 2.95
CA ASP A 160 17.01 28.58 2.54
C ASP A 160 15.58 28.04 2.37
N ASN A 161 15.44 26.76 2.02
CA ASN A 161 14.17 26.06 1.85
C ASN A 161 14.24 24.66 2.50
N PHE A 162 13.31 24.37 3.40
CA PHE A 162 13.33 23.21 4.30
C PHE A 162 13.22 21.80 3.68
N PRO A 163 12.51 21.55 2.55
CA PRO A 163 12.11 20.18 2.22
C PRO A 163 13.26 19.22 1.93
N ASP A 164 14.36 19.70 1.34
CA ASP A 164 15.54 18.87 1.07
C ASP A 164 16.20 18.42 2.39
N ALA A 165 16.38 19.34 3.33
CA ALA A 165 16.94 19.01 4.64
C ALA A 165 16.02 18.06 5.43
N LEU A 166 14.71 18.31 5.42
CA LEU A 166 13.73 17.45 6.08
C LEU A 166 13.70 16.04 5.47
N SER A 167 13.85 15.92 4.15
CA SER A 167 13.87 14.65 3.43
C SER A 167 14.96 13.69 3.92
N ALA A 168 16.06 14.21 4.44
CA ALA A 168 17.17 13.41 4.94
C ALA A 168 17.23 13.30 6.46
N ALA A 169 16.31 13.94 7.18
CA ALA A 169 16.41 14.08 8.62
C ALA A 169 16.23 12.73 9.35
N SER A 170 15.34 11.85 8.88
CA SER A 170 15.17 10.50 9.45
C SER A 170 16.39 9.61 9.15
N TYR A 171 16.89 9.61 7.91
CA TYR A 171 18.12 8.89 7.54
C TYR A 171 19.32 9.33 8.38
N ALA A 172 19.51 10.65 8.50
CA ALA A 172 20.59 11.24 9.28
C ALA A 172 20.44 10.93 10.78
N GLY A 173 19.19 10.87 11.28
CA GLY A 173 18.85 10.41 12.62
C GLY A 173 19.24 8.95 12.89
N ILE A 174 18.82 8.03 12.02
CA ILE A 174 19.07 6.58 12.13
C ILE A 174 20.56 6.28 12.11
N GLN A 175 21.28 6.86 11.14
CA GLN A 175 22.72 6.63 10.97
C GLN A 175 23.59 7.55 11.83
N LYS A 176 22.98 8.50 12.57
CA LYS A 176 23.66 9.53 13.38
C LYS A 176 24.70 10.33 12.56
N ILE A 177 24.39 10.60 11.29
CA ILE A 177 25.25 11.34 10.38
C ILE A 177 25.04 12.85 10.62
N PRO A 178 26.10 13.63 10.93
CA PRO A 178 26.00 15.08 11.05
C PRO A 178 25.40 15.70 9.80
N MET A 179 24.47 16.63 10.00
CA MET A 179 23.84 17.40 8.93
C MET A 179 24.17 18.87 9.10
N VAL A 180 24.64 19.51 8.02
CA VAL A 180 24.83 20.96 7.94
C VAL A 180 23.96 21.56 6.85
N LEU A 181 23.44 22.76 7.09
CA LEU A 181 22.65 23.52 6.14
C LEU A 181 23.56 24.42 5.30
N THR A 182 23.24 24.62 4.03
CA THR A 182 23.94 25.56 3.12
C THR A 182 22.96 26.41 2.33
N SER A 183 23.46 27.43 1.64
CA SER A 183 22.71 28.22 0.65
C SER A 183 23.31 28.01 -0.75
N LYS A 184 22.78 28.74 -1.75
CA LYS A 184 23.39 28.87 -3.08
C LYS A 184 24.82 29.41 -3.02
N THR A 185 25.09 30.24 -2.01
CA THR A 185 26.44 30.69 -1.65
C THR A 185 26.84 29.99 -0.36
N LEU A 186 27.96 29.28 -0.37
CA LEU A 186 28.44 28.52 0.78
C LEU A 186 28.68 29.45 1.99
N PRO A 187 27.98 29.26 3.12
CA PRO A 187 28.21 30.06 4.33
C PRO A 187 29.62 29.81 4.89
N SER A 188 30.26 30.85 5.41
CA SER A 188 31.62 30.76 5.96
C SER A 188 31.72 29.77 7.13
N SER A 189 30.72 29.75 8.02
CA SER A 189 30.66 28.82 9.15
C SER A 189 30.66 27.34 8.71
N VAL A 190 29.96 27.03 7.63
CA VAL A 190 29.90 25.68 7.04
C VAL A 190 31.22 25.35 6.36
N ALA A 191 31.81 26.30 5.62
CA ALA A 191 33.11 26.12 4.99
C ALA A 191 34.22 25.84 6.02
N GLU A 192 34.25 26.60 7.11
CA GLU A 192 35.19 26.42 8.22
C GLU A 192 34.99 25.06 8.92
N TYR A 193 33.75 24.67 9.19
CA TYR A 193 33.43 23.37 9.76
C TYR A 193 33.95 22.22 8.90
N CYS A 194 33.67 22.24 7.60
CA CYS A 194 34.11 21.20 6.67
C CYS A 194 35.65 21.14 6.54
N LYS A 195 36.32 22.29 6.52
CA LYS A 195 37.81 22.35 6.49
C LYS A 195 38.44 21.83 7.78
N LYS A 196 37.77 22.01 8.92
CA LYS A 196 38.23 21.53 10.22
C LYS A 196 38.01 20.02 10.39
N THR A 197 36.86 19.52 9.94
CA THR A 197 36.44 18.12 10.18
C THR A 197 36.88 17.15 9.08
N LEU A 198 37.12 17.65 7.86
CA LEU A 198 37.56 16.86 6.70
C LEU A 198 36.75 15.57 6.50
N PRO A 199 35.41 15.66 6.36
CA PRO A 199 34.58 14.48 6.15
C PRO A 199 34.98 13.77 4.85
N LYS A 200 35.02 12.44 4.89
CA LYS A 200 35.42 11.59 3.77
C LYS A 200 34.28 11.34 2.79
N HIS A 201 33.06 11.25 3.31
CA HIS A 201 31.87 10.86 2.56
C HIS A 201 30.84 11.99 2.59
N ILE A 202 30.71 12.74 1.49
CA ILE A 202 29.73 13.83 1.40
C ILE A 202 28.49 13.37 0.64
N ILE A 203 27.35 13.52 1.30
CA ILE A 203 26.02 13.31 0.72
C ILE A 203 25.33 14.66 0.59
N VAL A 204 25.05 15.08 -0.63
CA VAL A 204 24.31 16.32 -0.90
C VAL A 204 22.84 16.00 -1.15
N ILE A 205 21.95 16.70 -0.45
CA ILE A 205 20.50 16.55 -0.62
C ILE A 205 19.95 17.79 -1.32
N GLY A 206 19.26 17.57 -2.43
CA GLY A 206 18.80 18.61 -3.35
C GLY A 206 19.58 18.66 -4.66
N GLY A 207 18.90 19.15 -5.70
CA GLY A 207 19.49 19.34 -7.03
C GLY A 207 20.45 20.54 -7.11
N GLU A 208 21.08 20.74 -8.28
CA GLU A 208 22.03 21.84 -8.52
C GLU A 208 21.45 23.24 -8.27
N GLN A 209 20.14 23.41 -8.44
CA GLN A 209 19.47 24.69 -8.17
C GLN A 209 19.35 25.01 -6.68
N ALA A 210 19.29 23.98 -5.83
CA ALA A 210 19.18 24.10 -4.38
C ALA A 210 20.57 24.18 -3.73
N VAL A 211 21.48 23.31 -4.16
CA VAL A 211 22.87 23.26 -3.67
C VAL A 211 23.82 23.19 -4.86
N PRO A 212 24.28 24.34 -5.40
CA PRO A 212 25.16 24.36 -6.55
C PRO A 212 26.51 23.71 -6.26
N THR A 213 26.96 22.79 -7.12
CA THR A 213 28.28 22.17 -7.00
C THR A 213 29.40 23.22 -7.03
N SER A 214 29.21 24.32 -7.77
CA SER A 214 30.14 25.46 -7.77
C SER A 214 30.33 26.08 -6.38
N SER A 215 29.30 26.13 -5.56
CA SER A 215 29.40 26.65 -4.19
C SER A 215 30.22 25.74 -3.27
N LEU A 216 30.11 24.41 -3.47
CA LEU A 216 30.80 23.41 -2.67
C LEU A 216 32.25 23.17 -3.12
N SER A 217 32.61 23.56 -4.35
CA SER A 217 33.97 23.40 -4.89
C SER A 217 35.05 24.03 -3.99
N GLN A 218 34.71 25.07 -3.24
CA GLN A 218 35.59 25.75 -2.29
C GLN A 218 36.00 24.89 -1.09
N LEU A 219 35.31 23.77 -0.85
CA LEU A 219 35.62 22.82 0.22
C LEU A 219 36.79 21.91 -0.13
N ASN A 220 37.11 21.72 -1.42
CA ASN A 220 38.05 20.71 -1.91
C ASN A 220 37.74 19.29 -1.39
N LEU A 221 36.45 18.97 -1.26
CA LEU A 221 35.98 17.66 -0.82
C LEU A 221 35.23 16.97 -1.96
N THR A 222 35.32 15.64 -2.02
CA THR A 222 34.63 14.85 -3.04
C THR A 222 33.18 14.61 -2.64
N ILE A 223 32.25 15.06 -3.49
CA ILE A 223 30.83 14.71 -3.34
C ILE A 223 30.67 13.26 -3.82
N GLU A 224 30.35 12.37 -2.90
CA GLU A 224 30.17 10.95 -3.20
C GLU A 224 28.77 10.68 -3.76
N THR A 225 27.75 11.29 -3.16
CA THR A 225 26.36 11.07 -3.54
C THR A 225 25.61 12.40 -3.57
N ARG A 226 24.78 12.60 -4.61
CA ARG A 226 23.81 13.68 -4.68
C ARG A 226 22.41 13.10 -4.87
N LEU A 227 21.49 13.43 -3.97
CA LEU A 227 20.10 12.97 -3.98
C LEU A 227 19.18 14.19 -4.19
N GLY A 228 18.80 14.46 -5.43
CA GLY A 228 17.88 15.54 -5.79
C GLY A 228 16.88 15.10 -6.86
N GLY A 229 15.62 15.47 -6.68
CA GLY A 229 14.54 15.27 -7.64
C GLY A 229 14.13 16.56 -8.37
N GLN A 230 13.14 16.45 -9.25
CA GLN A 230 12.49 17.61 -9.88
C GLN A 230 11.73 18.46 -8.86
N ASP A 231 11.24 17.84 -7.79
CA ASP A 231 10.57 18.50 -6.68
C ASP A 231 10.97 17.88 -5.32
N ARG A 232 10.40 18.41 -4.25
CA ARG A 232 10.66 17.98 -2.87
C ARG A 232 10.25 16.52 -2.61
N TYR A 233 9.26 16.02 -3.32
CA TYR A 233 8.70 14.69 -3.13
C TYR A 233 9.56 13.64 -3.82
N GLU A 234 10.07 13.94 -5.01
CA GLU A 234 11.04 13.09 -5.69
C GLU A 234 12.42 13.10 -4.98
N THR A 235 12.87 14.25 -4.44
CA THR A 235 14.05 14.28 -3.56
C THR A 235 13.84 13.35 -2.37
N ASN A 236 12.71 13.46 -1.67
CA ASN A 236 12.39 12.59 -0.53
C ASN A 236 12.34 11.10 -0.92
N ALA A 237 11.69 10.75 -2.03
CA ALA A 237 11.64 9.37 -2.52
C ALA A 237 13.03 8.79 -2.85
N LYS A 238 13.95 9.62 -3.39
CA LYS A 238 15.34 9.24 -3.65
C LYS A 238 16.11 9.01 -2.35
N VAL A 239 15.91 9.84 -1.34
CA VAL A 239 16.52 9.65 -0.02
C VAL A 239 16.01 8.37 0.65
N VAL A 240 14.70 8.13 0.64
CA VAL A 240 14.11 6.89 1.19
C VAL A 240 14.64 5.65 0.46
N SER A 241 14.81 5.71 -0.85
CA SER A 241 15.43 4.62 -1.62
C SER A 241 16.88 4.38 -1.22
N TYR A 242 17.65 5.46 -1.01
CA TYR A 242 19.06 5.37 -0.62
C TYR A 242 19.25 4.79 0.78
N MET A 243 18.33 5.09 1.70
CA MET A 243 18.38 4.58 3.08
C MET A 243 17.75 3.20 3.28
N ALA A 244 17.35 2.49 2.22
CA ALA A 244 16.58 1.25 2.32
C ALA A 244 17.22 0.20 3.25
N SER A 245 18.55 0.06 3.22
CA SER A 245 19.30 -0.86 4.10
C SER A 245 19.40 -0.41 5.56
N SER A 246 19.01 0.82 5.87
CA SER A 246 18.99 1.41 7.22
C SER A 246 17.63 1.32 7.89
N ILE A 247 16.60 0.92 7.14
CA ILE A 247 15.22 0.80 7.64
C ILE A 247 15.06 -0.58 8.28
N GLU A 248 14.55 -0.61 9.51
CA GLU A 248 14.27 -1.85 10.23
C GLU A 248 12.79 -2.02 10.58
N ALA A 249 12.02 -0.92 10.61
CA ALA A 249 10.59 -0.96 10.89
C ALA A 249 9.77 -1.11 9.61
N ASN A 250 8.68 -1.87 9.71
CA ASN A 250 7.62 -1.91 8.70
C ASN A 250 6.79 -0.63 8.71
N ASP A 251 6.67 0.02 9.88
CA ASP A 251 6.00 1.32 10.01
C ASP A 251 6.67 2.40 9.15
N LEU A 252 5.88 3.38 8.68
CA LEU A 252 6.39 4.57 8.00
C LEU A 252 5.75 5.84 8.57
N PHE A 253 6.45 6.97 8.43
CA PHE A 253 5.95 8.27 8.85
C PHE A 253 5.62 9.13 7.63
N LEU A 254 4.51 9.85 7.69
CA LEU A 254 4.11 10.79 6.65
C LEU A 254 4.02 12.20 7.22
N ALA A 255 4.78 13.12 6.63
CA ALA A 255 4.80 14.54 7.00
C ALA A 255 4.41 15.43 5.82
N SER A 256 3.95 16.65 6.12
CA SER A 256 3.64 17.61 5.05
C SER A 256 4.93 18.13 4.43
N GLY A 257 5.01 18.04 3.10
CA GLY A 257 6.06 18.70 2.33
C GLY A 257 5.89 20.21 2.28
N LEU A 258 4.76 20.76 2.72
CA LEU A 258 4.43 22.20 2.66
C LEU A 258 4.57 22.91 4.01
N ASN A 259 4.49 22.16 5.12
CA ASN A 259 4.58 22.69 6.48
C ASN A 259 5.31 21.68 7.39
N PHE A 260 6.40 22.09 8.03
CA PHE A 260 7.34 21.17 8.70
C PHE A 260 7.37 21.14 10.25
N PRO A 261 6.77 22.06 11.04
CA PRO A 261 6.90 22.03 12.51
C PRO A 261 6.51 20.69 13.14
N ASP A 262 5.41 20.08 12.66
CA ASP A 262 4.96 18.76 13.13
C ASP A 262 5.93 17.63 12.71
N ALA A 263 6.63 17.82 11.58
CA ALA A 263 7.57 16.86 11.02
C ALA A 263 8.87 16.78 11.84
N ILE A 264 9.30 17.85 12.51
CA ILE A 264 10.58 17.88 13.25
C ILE A 264 10.54 16.91 14.43
N ALA A 265 9.52 17.03 15.29
CA ALA A 265 9.34 16.11 16.42
C ALA A 265 9.14 14.68 15.90
N GLY A 266 8.34 14.51 14.84
CA GLY A 266 8.05 13.21 14.26
C GLY A 266 9.26 12.54 13.60
N THR A 267 10.22 13.30 13.08
CA THR A 267 11.45 12.78 12.49
C THR A 267 12.29 12.05 13.53
N VAL A 268 12.40 12.58 14.74
CA VAL A 268 13.17 11.93 15.81
C VAL A 268 12.49 10.64 16.25
N LEU A 269 11.16 10.62 16.30
CA LEU A 269 10.40 9.39 16.54
C LEU A 269 10.62 8.36 15.42
N ALA A 270 10.54 8.79 14.16
CA ALA A 270 10.82 7.93 13.01
C ALA A 270 12.24 7.34 13.08
N ALA A 271 13.24 8.16 13.42
CA ALA A 271 14.61 7.70 13.59
C ALA A 271 14.78 6.73 14.76
N LYS A 272 14.12 6.98 15.91
CA LYS A 272 14.09 6.07 17.06
C LYS A 272 13.54 4.70 16.69
N LEU A 273 12.47 4.67 15.88
CA LEU A 273 11.86 3.43 15.39
C LEU A 273 12.57 2.84 14.17
N LYS A 274 13.58 3.53 13.62
CA LYS A 274 14.25 3.15 12.37
C LYS A 274 13.29 2.96 11.20
N ALA A 275 12.31 3.87 11.12
CA ALA A 275 11.28 3.94 10.09
C ALA A 275 11.60 5.08 9.09
N PRO A 276 11.22 4.94 7.80
CA PRO A 276 11.33 6.03 6.85
C PRO A 276 10.33 7.15 7.15
N LEU A 277 10.68 8.37 6.73
CA LEU A 277 9.77 9.53 6.74
C LEU A 277 9.58 10.01 5.30
N LEU A 278 8.34 10.02 4.85
CA LEU A 278 7.92 10.45 3.54
C LEU A 278 7.21 11.81 3.59
N LEU A 279 7.38 12.62 2.54
CA LEU A 279 6.74 13.93 2.40
C LEU A 279 5.52 13.84 1.50
N THR A 280 4.42 14.51 1.85
CA THR A 280 3.19 14.51 1.04
C THR A 280 2.65 15.91 0.80
N GLU A 281 1.77 16.07 -0.19
CA GLU A 281 0.94 17.27 -0.31
C GLU A 281 -0.16 17.26 0.76
N LYS A 282 -0.78 18.42 0.98
CA LYS A 282 -1.90 18.52 1.92
C LYS A 282 -3.07 17.63 1.51
N GLU A 283 -3.43 17.66 0.23
CA GLU A 283 -4.67 17.05 -0.29
C GLU A 283 -4.47 15.76 -1.09
N ASP A 284 -3.22 15.36 -1.34
CA ASP A 284 -2.91 14.16 -2.11
C ASP A 284 -1.49 13.63 -1.84
N ILE A 285 -1.17 12.48 -2.43
CA ILE A 285 0.14 11.82 -2.34
C ILE A 285 0.84 11.90 -3.71
N PRO A 286 1.99 12.58 -3.83
CA PRO A 286 2.72 12.65 -5.09
C PRO A 286 3.19 11.28 -5.60
N PRO A 287 3.24 11.03 -6.93
CA PRO A 287 3.51 9.69 -7.47
C PRO A 287 4.81 9.02 -7.03
N ALA A 288 5.88 9.80 -6.88
CA ALA A 288 7.16 9.31 -6.39
C ALA A 288 7.06 8.78 -4.95
N VAL A 289 6.31 9.48 -4.10
CA VAL A 289 6.07 9.11 -2.69
C VAL A 289 5.13 7.92 -2.62
N TYR A 290 4.04 7.98 -3.38
CA TYR A 290 3.04 6.92 -3.49
C TYR A 290 3.69 5.58 -3.85
N THR A 291 4.64 5.59 -4.79
CA THR A 291 5.43 4.41 -5.17
C THR A 291 6.33 3.90 -4.05
N LYS A 292 7.00 4.79 -3.30
CA LYS A 292 7.84 4.36 -2.17
C LYS A 292 7.04 3.79 -1.02
N MET A 293 5.85 4.33 -0.76
CA MET A 293 4.93 3.73 0.21
C MET A 293 4.58 2.29 -0.20
N ARG A 294 4.31 2.06 -1.49
CA ARG A 294 4.02 0.71 -2.01
C ARG A 294 5.17 -0.27 -1.88
N GLU A 295 6.37 0.16 -2.26
CA GLU A 295 7.57 -0.67 -2.17
C GLU A 295 7.91 -1.02 -0.71
N HIS A 296 7.84 -0.05 0.19
CA HIS A 296 8.17 -0.22 1.62
C HIS A 296 7.17 -1.15 2.32
N MET A 297 5.87 -0.96 2.06
CA MET A 297 4.78 -1.73 2.65
C MET A 297 4.50 -3.04 1.91
N GLN A 298 5.38 -3.45 1.00
CA GLN A 298 5.38 -4.76 0.33
C GLN A 298 4.07 -5.10 -0.42
N VAL A 299 3.35 -4.09 -0.93
CA VAL A 299 2.15 -4.31 -1.75
C VAL A 299 2.47 -4.55 -3.24
N GLU A 300 3.74 -4.45 -3.62
CA GLU A 300 4.30 -4.84 -4.93
C GLU A 300 5.68 -5.53 -4.70
N PRO A 301 6.05 -6.58 -5.46
CA PRO A 301 7.37 -7.19 -5.29
C PRO A 301 8.51 -6.28 -5.79
N SER A 302 9.69 -6.42 -5.18
CA SER A 302 10.96 -5.71 -5.46
C SER A 302 11.30 -5.66 -6.95
N ALA A 303 12.18 -4.76 -7.42
CA ALA A 303 12.55 -4.62 -8.84
C ALA A 303 12.97 -5.94 -9.55
N ALA A 304 12.66 -6.03 -10.86
CA ALA A 304 12.98 -7.21 -11.68
C ALA A 304 14.48 -7.40 -11.89
N ILE A 305 14.95 -8.63 -11.72
CA ILE A 305 16.31 -9.07 -11.98
C ILE A 305 16.33 -9.83 -13.32
N ALA A 306 17.36 -9.59 -14.14
CA ALA A 306 17.55 -10.32 -15.39
C ALA A 306 17.79 -11.81 -15.10
N LYS A 307 16.90 -12.67 -15.61
CA LYS A 307 16.95 -14.13 -15.49
C LYS A 307 16.48 -14.72 -16.80
N SER A 308 17.26 -15.61 -17.41
CA SER A 308 16.85 -16.27 -18.65
C SER A 308 16.92 -17.77 -18.58
N GLY A 309 15.97 -18.41 -19.26
CA GLY A 309 15.80 -19.86 -19.23
C GLY A 309 14.49 -20.28 -19.87
N GLN A 310 14.25 -21.58 -19.93
CA GLN A 310 12.95 -22.15 -20.30
C GLN A 310 12.26 -22.71 -19.07
N GLY A 311 10.95 -22.50 -19.00
CA GLY A 311 10.09 -23.06 -17.98
C GLY A 311 8.88 -23.76 -18.58
N LYS A 312 8.50 -24.90 -18.02
CA LYS A 312 7.27 -25.61 -18.37
C LYS A 312 6.17 -25.25 -17.39
N ILE A 313 5.02 -24.84 -17.91
CA ILE A 313 3.86 -24.50 -17.08
C ILE A 313 3.30 -25.76 -16.42
N THR A 314 3.14 -25.74 -15.10
CA THR A 314 2.62 -26.88 -14.32
C THR A 314 1.17 -26.73 -13.87
N ALA A 315 0.63 -25.51 -13.87
CA ALA A 315 -0.76 -25.23 -13.47
C ALA A 315 -1.80 -25.98 -14.33
N SER A 316 -2.64 -26.80 -13.70
CA SER A 316 -3.62 -27.69 -14.35
C SER A 316 -4.70 -26.96 -15.17
N GLY A 317 -5.07 -25.74 -14.80
CA GLY A 317 -5.98 -24.88 -15.57
C GLY A 317 -5.30 -23.95 -16.58
N GLY A 318 -3.98 -24.07 -16.74
CA GLY A 318 -3.16 -23.03 -17.35
C GLY A 318 -2.78 -21.92 -16.37
N LEU A 319 -1.80 -21.10 -16.75
CA LEU A 319 -1.21 -20.06 -15.92
C LEU A 319 -1.47 -18.69 -16.50
N ASN A 320 -2.08 -17.80 -15.70
CA ASN A 320 -2.33 -16.42 -16.12
C ASN A 320 -1.02 -15.68 -16.39
N LEU A 321 -0.88 -15.17 -17.62
CA LEU A 321 0.10 -14.15 -17.97
C LEU A 321 -0.46 -12.80 -17.56
N ARG A 322 0.16 -12.12 -16.60
CA ARG A 322 -0.34 -10.86 -16.02
C ARG A 322 0.45 -9.65 -16.51
N ASP A 323 -0.15 -8.47 -16.50
CA ASP A 323 0.54 -7.24 -16.89
C ASP A 323 1.61 -6.77 -15.89
N THR A 324 1.44 -7.13 -14.62
CA THR A 324 2.33 -6.82 -13.49
C THR A 324 2.71 -8.10 -12.73
N PRO A 325 3.87 -8.12 -12.04
CA PRO A 325 4.32 -9.26 -11.23
C PRO A 325 3.54 -9.30 -9.91
N SER A 326 2.22 -9.45 -9.99
CA SER A 326 1.36 -9.50 -8.82
C SER A 326 0.17 -10.40 -9.11
N ALA A 327 -0.34 -11.06 -8.07
CA ALA A 327 -1.55 -11.87 -8.17
C ALA A 327 -2.78 -11.03 -8.52
N SER A 328 -2.76 -9.74 -8.17
CA SER A 328 -3.78 -8.75 -8.51
C SER A 328 -3.59 -8.12 -9.90
N GLY A 329 -2.48 -8.40 -10.60
CA GLY A 329 -2.23 -7.89 -11.95
C GLY A 329 -3.28 -8.40 -12.95
N LYS A 330 -3.64 -7.57 -13.93
CA LYS A 330 -4.63 -7.93 -14.96
C LYS A 330 -4.15 -9.12 -15.76
N ALA A 331 -4.97 -10.15 -15.87
CA ALA A 331 -4.69 -11.29 -16.75
C ALA A 331 -4.75 -10.84 -18.21
N LEU A 332 -3.61 -10.87 -18.89
CA LEU A 332 -3.48 -10.59 -20.32
C LEU A 332 -4.00 -11.76 -21.17
N LEU A 333 -3.77 -12.99 -20.70
CA LEU A 333 -4.24 -14.26 -21.26
C LEU A 333 -3.90 -15.42 -20.30
N VAL A 334 -4.32 -16.63 -20.64
CA VAL A 334 -3.94 -17.88 -19.95
C VAL A 334 -2.97 -18.68 -20.81
N ILE A 335 -1.85 -19.11 -20.24
CA ILE A 335 -0.87 -20.00 -20.88
C ILE A 335 -1.22 -21.45 -20.52
N PRO A 336 -1.53 -22.35 -21.47
CA PRO A 336 -1.97 -23.71 -21.17
C PRO A 336 -0.94 -24.53 -20.38
N GLN A 337 -1.42 -25.49 -19.57
CA GLN A 337 -0.57 -26.46 -18.88
C GLN A 337 0.37 -27.18 -19.86
N GLY A 338 1.61 -27.40 -19.44
CA GLY A 338 2.61 -28.11 -20.23
C GLY A 338 3.26 -27.27 -21.33
N THR A 339 2.77 -26.06 -21.59
CA THR A 339 3.42 -25.09 -22.48
C THR A 339 4.83 -24.79 -21.96
N THR A 340 5.81 -24.79 -22.87
CA THR A 340 7.17 -24.32 -22.56
C THR A 340 7.26 -22.85 -22.94
N VAL A 341 7.73 -22.02 -22.03
CA VAL A 341 7.84 -20.57 -22.20
C VAL A 341 9.26 -20.10 -21.91
N GLU A 342 9.68 -19.04 -22.61
CA GLU A 342 10.94 -18.37 -22.35
C GLU A 342 10.80 -17.41 -21.16
N ILE A 343 11.67 -17.55 -20.19
CA ILE A 343 11.77 -16.63 -19.05
C ILE A 343 12.78 -15.55 -19.42
N THR A 344 12.40 -14.28 -19.26
CA THR A 344 13.24 -13.13 -19.63
C THR A 344 13.73 -12.32 -18.44
N SER A 345 12.98 -12.35 -17.34
CA SER A 345 13.37 -11.77 -16.05
C SER A 345 12.63 -12.45 -14.90
N GLN A 346 13.07 -12.21 -13.67
CA GLN A 346 12.38 -12.59 -12.45
C GLN A 346 12.20 -11.39 -11.54
N GLN A 347 11.00 -11.19 -11.00
CA GLN A 347 10.68 -10.16 -10.03
C GLN A 347 10.00 -10.80 -8.82
N GLY A 348 10.71 -10.96 -7.70
CA GLY A 348 10.21 -11.75 -6.56
C GLY A 348 9.79 -13.16 -6.98
N GLN A 349 8.53 -13.53 -6.68
CA GLN A 349 7.91 -14.81 -7.05
C GLN A 349 7.23 -14.80 -8.44
N TRP A 350 7.69 -13.93 -9.35
CA TRP A 350 7.15 -13.81 -10.70
C TRP A 350 8.25 -13.91 -11.75
N TYR A 351 8.00 -14.68 -12.81
CA TYR A 351 8.80 -14.70 -14.01
C TYR A 351 8.16 -13.85 -15.10
N GLN A 352 8.95 -13.07 -15.82
CA GLN A 352 8.47 -12.43 -17.04
C GLN A 352 8.61 -13.39 -18.22
N THR A 353 7.59 -13.43 -19.08
CA THR A 353 7.61 -14.19 -20.31
C THR A 353 6.81 -13.48 -21.40
N THR A 354 6.97 -13.94 -22.65
CA THR A 354 6.14 -13.55 -23.78
C THR A 354 5.41 -14.77 -24.33
N TYR A 355 4.09 -14.71 -24.43
CA TYR A 355 3.27 -15.75 -25.02
C TYR A 355 2.21 -15.12 -25.94
N GLN A 356 2.04 -15.66 -27.15
CA GLN A 356 1.14 -15.12 -28.17
C GLN A 356 1.27 -13.59 -28.38
N GLN A 357 2.52 -13.12 -28.50
CA GLN A 357 2.88 -11.69 -28.67
C GLN A 357 2.52 -10.76 -27.49
N LYS A 358 2.03 -11.29 -26.37
CA LYS A 358 1.85 -10.53 -25.12
C LYS A 358 3.00 -10.81 -24.18
N THR A 359 3.62 -9.77 -23.64
CA THR A 359 4.65 -9.87 -22.60
C THR A 359 4.02 -9.57 -21.25
N GLY A 360 4.31 -10.39 -20.25
CA GLY A 360 3.74 -10.26 -18.93
C GLY A 360 4.44 -11.15 -17.91
N TRP A 361 3.84 -11.30 -16.74
CA TRP A 361 4.38 -11.96 -15.58
C TRP A 361 3.57 -13.20 -15.21
N ILE A 362 4.24 -14.29 -14.90
CA ILE A 362 3.68 -15.57 -14.49
C ILE A 362 4.28 -15.99 -13.15
N SER A 363 3.50 -16.60 -12.27
CA SER A 363 3.97 -16.96 -10.94
C SER A 363 5.00 -18.10 -11.02
N VAL A 364 6.11 -17.95 -10.28
CA VAL A 364 7.20 -18.93 -10.16
C VAL A 364 6.69 -20.29 -9.68
N ASN A 365 5.67 -20.31 -8.81
CA ASN A 365 5.09 -21.52 -8.23
C ASN A 365 4.50 -22.49 -9.27
N TYR A 366 4.16 -21.98 -10.46
CA TYR A 366 3.51 -22.74 -11.52
C TYR A 366 4.40 -22.95 -12.75
N VAL A 367 5.71 -22.76 -12.58
CA VAL A 367 6.70 -22.90 -13.64
C VAL A 367 7.82 -23.82 -13.18
N ASN A 368 7.90 -25.00 -13.78
CA ASN A 368 9.06 -25.87 -13.60
C ASN A 368 10.17 -25.45 -14.57
N ILE A 369 11.27 -24.90 -14.05
CA ILE A 369 12.41 -24.47 -14.88
C ILE A 369 13.08 -25.70 -15.50
N THR A 370 13.06 -25.78 -16.83
CA THR A 370 13.65 -26.88 -17.61
C THR A 370 15.05 -26.56 -18.12
N GLN A 371 15.39 -25.27 -18.25
CA GLN A 371 16.72 -24.82 -18.67
C GLN A 371 17.01 -23.42 -18.13
N THR A 372 18.26 -23.12 -17.78
CA THR A 372 18.74 -21.78 -17.42
C THR A 372 19.85 -21.35 -18.37
N TYR A 373 19.83 -20.09 -18.79
CA TYR A 373 20.83 -19.52 -19.68
C TYR A 373 21.71 -18.52 -18.92
N LYS A 374 23.00 -18.49 -19.26
CA LYS A 374 23.89 -17.40 -18.80
C LYS A 374 23.45 -16.11 -19.46
N GLN A 375 23.62 -14.98 -18.77
CA GLN A 375 23.33 -13.67 -19.34
C GLN A 375 24.62 -12.99 -19.80
N GLY A 376 24.59 -12.37 -20.98
CA GLY A 376 25.68 -11.58 -21.53
C GLY A 376 25.23 -10.16 -21.84
N LYS A 377 26.03 -9.16 -21.50
CA LYS A 377 25.81 -7.74 -21.85
C LYS A 377 26.65 -7.37 -23.07
N VAL A 378 26.01 -6.83 -24.10
CA VAL A 378 26.68 -6.37 -25.33
C VAL A 378 27.56 -5.16 -25.05
N THR A 379 28.84 -5.25 -25.38
CA THR A 379 29.85 -4.21 -25.16
C THR A 379 30.29 -3.49 -26.44
N ALA A 380 29.92 -4.01 -27.62
CA ALA A 380 30.23 -3.39 -28.91
C ALA A 380 29.69 -1.97 -29.00
N PHE A 381 30.53 -1.02 -29.44
CA PHE A 381 30.13 0.36 -29.66
C PHE A 381 29.21 0.47 -30.89
N GLY A 382 28.04 1.09 -30.73
CA GLY A 382 27.00 1.14 -31.75
C GLY A 382 26.04 -0.06 -31.67
N ALA A 383 26.27 -1.10 -32.47
CA ALA A 383 25.47 -2.32 -32.45
C ALA A 383 26.27 -3.57 -32.86
N LEU A 384 25.92 -4.72 -32.29
CA LEU A 384 26.52 -6.04 -32.53
C LEU A 384 25.68 -6.82 -33.54
N ASN A 385 26.30 -7.38 -34.58
CA ASN A 385 25.59 -8.18 -35.58
C ASN A 385 25.16 -9.54 -35.02
N LEU A 386 23.87 -9.85 -35.12
CA LEU A 386 23.34 -11.20 -34.92
C LEU A 386 23.37 -11.95 -36.26
N ARG A 387 24.11 -13.05 -36.33
CA ARG A 387 24.36 -13.77 -37.58
C ARG A 387 23.69 -15.12 -37.67
N GLY A 388 23.40 -15.59 -38.88
CA GLY A 388 22.75 -16.88 -39.11
C GLY A 388 23.59 -18.10 -38.69
N ASN A 389 24.92 -17.99 -38.74
CA ASN A 389 25.86 -19.04 -38.31
C ASN A 389 27.14 -18.40 -37.70
N PRO A 390 27.98 -19.14 -36.96
CA PRO A 390 29.13 -18.60 -36.23
C PRO A 390 30.33 -18.30 -37.16
N SER A 391 30.12 -17.35 -38.08
CA SER A 391 31.12 -16.91 -39.06
C SER A 391 31.00 -15.40 -39.33
N LEU A 392 32.13 -14.74 -39.55
CA LEU A 392 32.16 -13.32 -39.93
C LEU A 392 31.54 -13.06 -41.32
N THR A 393 31.44 -14.08 -42.16
CA THR A 393 30.86 -13.99 -43.52
C THR A 393 29.39 -14.41 -43.58
N ALA A 394 28.81 -14.82 -42.45
CA ALA A 394 27.41 -15.21 -42.40
C ALA A 394 26.47 -14.02 -42.58
N GLU A 395 25.29 -14.29 -43.12
CA GLU A 395 24.19 -13.34 -43.20
C GLU A 395 23.91 -12.70 -41.83
N ILE A 396 23.74 -11.38 -41.84
CA ILE A 396 23.34 -10.61 -40.67
C ILE A 396 21.82 -10.62 -40.60
N LEU A 397 21.27 -11.27 -39.58
CA LEU A 397 19.83 -11.38 -39.37
C LEU A 397 19.26 -10.08 -38.80
N THR A 398 19.98 -9.45 -37.86
CA THR A 398 19.65 -8.15 -37.26
C THR A 398 20.88 -7.62 -36.48
N THR A 399 20.74 -6.46 -35.83
CA THR A 399 21.76 -5.90 -34.93
C THR A 399 21.23 -5.69 -33.52
N ILE A 400 22.12 -5.77 -32.53
CA ILE A 400 21.81 -5.69 -31.11
C ILE A 400 22.53 -4.47 -30.53
N PRO A 401 21.83 -3.49 -29.93
CA PRO A 401 22.44 -2.25 -29.49
C PRO A 401 23.40 -2.46 -28.31
N GLN A 402 24.38 -1.55 -28.17
CA GLN A 402 25.29 -1.53 -27.03
C GLN A 402 24.52 -1.50 -25.70
N GLY A 403 24.95 -2.30 -24.73
CA GLY A 403 24.36 -2.38 -23.40
C GLY A 403 23.16 -3.32 -23.28
N ALA A 404 22.63 -3.86 -24.40
CA ALA A 404 21.59 -4.87 -24.36
C ALA A 404 22.06 -6.13 -23.62
N VAL A 405 21.16 -6.73 -22.83
CA VAL A 405 21.40 -8.00 -22.14
C VAL A 405 20.74 -9.12 -22.94
N ILE A 406 21.51 -10.17 -23.24
CA ILE A 406 21.11 -11.28 -24.09
C ILE A 406 21.36 -12.63 -23.41
N PRO A 407 20.47 -13.63 -23.59
CA PRO A 407 20.72 -14.98 -23.11
C PRO A 407 21.78 -15.67 -23.97
N ILE A 408 22.67 -16.43 -23.34
CA ILE A 408 23.64 -17.30 -23.99
C ILE A 408 23.06 -18.71 -24.01
N THR A 409 22.52 -19.10 -25.17
CA THR A 409 21.81 -20.38 -25.37
C THR A 409 22.73 -21.49 -25.88
N GLY A 410 23.95 -21.14 -26.26
CA GLY A 410 24.98 -22.08 -26.68
C GLY A 410 26.28 -21.35 -27.00
N GLU A 411 27.33 -22.13 -27.26
CA GLU A 411 28.66 -21.61 -27.50
C GLU A 411 29.36 -22.48 -28.55
N GLN A 412 30.05 -21.84 -29.48
CA GLN A 412 30.88 -22.52 -30.46
C GLN A 412 32.06 -21.62 -30.85
N ASN A 413 33.28 -22.07 -30.54
CA ASN A 413 34.51 -21.30 -30.78
C ASN A 413 34.40 -19.87 -30.22
N GLU A 414 34.67 -18.84 -31.03
CA GLU A 414 34.58 -17.42 -30.64
C GLU A 414 33.16 -16.82 -30.72
N TRP A 415 32.12 -17.67 -30.74
CA TRP A 415 30.73 -17.24 -30.90
C TRP A 415 29.83 -17.73 -29.77
N TYR A 416 28.93 -16.85 -29.33
CA TYR A 416 27.77 -17.22 -28.53
C TYR A 416 26.55 -17.37 -29.42
N LYS A 417 25.79 -18.44 -29.22
CA LYS A 417 24.43 -18.54 -29.73
C LYS A 417 23.49 -17.80 -28.78
N THR A 418 22.60 -17.01 -29.33
CA THR A 418 21.69 -16.16 -28.58
C THR A 418 20.34 -16.03 -29.27
N ILE A 419 19.37 -15.44 -28.59
CA ILE A 419 18.06 -15.08 -29.12
C ILE A 419 17.85 -13.60 -28.79
N TYR A 420 17.51 -12.79 -29.80
CA TYR A 420 17.21 -11.38 -29.64
C TYR A 420 15.97 -11.01 -30.44
N GLN A 421 14.97 -10.41 -29.77
CA GLN A 421 13.67 -10.05 -30.35
C GLN A 421 13.02 -11.22 -31.13
N GLY A 422 13.11 -12.43 -30.58
CA GLY A 422 12.56 -13.65 -31.19
C GLY A 422 13.40 -14.26 -32.32
N THR A 423 14.51 -13.64 -32.71
CA THR A 423 15.42 -14.17 -33.75
C THR A 423 16.58 -14.91 -33.11
N SER A 424 16.79 -16.18 -33.45
CA SER A 424 17.96 -16.95 -33.00
C SER A 424 19.14 -16.76 -33.95
N GLY A 425 20.33 -16.54 -33.41
CA GLY A 425 21.55 -16.38 -34.20
C GLY A 425 22.81 -16.42 -33.35
N TRP A 426 23.91 -15.97 -33.93
CA TRP A 426 25.24 -16.02 -33.34
C TRP A 426 25.86 -14.63 -33.24
N VAL A 427 26.50 -14.34 -32.11
CA VAL A 427 27.24 -13.10 -31.85
C VAL A 427 28.67 -13.41 -31.45
N SER A 428 29.62 -12.52 -31.77
CA SER A 428 31.01 -12.68 -31.35
C SER A 428 31.14 -12.52 -29.84
N LYS A 429 31.87 -13.45 -29.19
CA LYS A 429 32.15 -13.42 -27.74
C LYS A 429 32.90 -12.17 -27.29
N GLU A 430 33.77 -11.65 -28.15
CA GLU A 430 34.59 -10.46 -27.89
C GLU A 430 33.76 -9.24 -27.45
N PHE A 431 32.51 -9.18 -27.92
CA PHE A 431 31.61 -8.06 -27.68
C PHE A 431 30.50 -8.37 -26.67
N VAL A 432 30.67 -9.40 -25.83
CA VAL A 432 29.67 -9.82 -24.84
C VAL A 432 30.34 -10.14 -23.49
N SER A 433 30.00 -9.35 -22.46
CA SER A 433 30.46 -9.56 -21.08
C SER A 433 29.47 -10.41 -20.29
N ILE A 434 29.89 -11.52 -19.70
CA ILE A 434 29.01 -12.40 -18.92
C ILE A 434 28.69 -11.80 -17.55
N LEU A 435 27.40 -11.80 -17.18
CA LEU A 435 26.92 -11.35 -15.88
C LEU A 435 26.97 -12.51 -14.86
N SER A 436 27.44 -12.26 -13.63
CA SER A 436 27.52 -13.26 -12.56
C SER A 436 26.12 -13.66 -12.04
N THR A 437 25.97 -14.92 -11.64
CA THR A 437 24.69 -15.57 -11.28
C THR A 437 24.62 -15.92 -9.80
N ASP A 438 24.74 -14.94 -8.91
CA ASP A 438 24.58 -15.18 -7.47
C ASP A 438 23.27 -14.57 -6.96
N SER A 439 22.22 -15.41 -6.91
CA SER A 439 21.11 -15.35 -5.94
C SER A 439 20.04 -16.39 -6.28
N THR A 440 20.30 -17.65 -5.92
CA THR A 440 19.26 -18.68 -5.81
C THR A 440 18.69 -18.65 -4.39
N GLY A 441 17.77 -17.74 -4.13
CA GLY A 441 16.97 -17.71 -2.90
C GLY A 441 15.50 -17.66 -3.26
N THR A 442 14.79 -18.78 -3.13
CA THR A 442 13.32 -18.80 -3.10
C THR A 442 12.89 -18.36 -1.70
N GLU A 443 12.84 -17.05 -1.48
CA GLU A 443 12.14 -16.48 -0.33
C GLU A 443 10.68 -16.26 -0.70
N THR A 444 9.77 -16.90 0.02
CA THR A 444 8.34 -16.58 0.00
C THR A 444 8.15 -15.17 0.55
N ILE A 445 7.90 -14.20 -0.34
CA ILE A 445 7.61 -12.82 0.04
C ILE A 445 6.13 -12.74 0.41
N ASP A 446 5.87 -12.42 1.66
CA ASP A 446 4.55 -12.03 2.18
C ASP A 446 4.22 -10.63 1.65
N LEU A 447 3.09 -10.48 0.95
CA LEU A 447 2.63 -9.22 0.36
C LEU A 447 1.50 -8.57 1.18
N THR A 448 1.27 -9.04 2.41
CA THR A 448 0.39 -8.33 3.33
C THR A 448 1.03 -7.00 3.70
N PRO A 449 0.28 -5.87 3.65
CA PRO A 449 0.79 -4.60 4.14
C PRO A 449 1.29 -4.78 5.56
N ASN A 450 2.58 -4.55 5.75
CA ASN A 450 3.22 -4.69 7.05
C ASN A 450 3.40 -3.30 7.69
N GLY A 451 3.02 -3.17 8.96
CA GLY A 451 3.20 -1.91 9.71
C GLY A 451 2.08 -0.87 9.52
N LYS A 452 2.27 0.28 10.16
CA LYS A 452 1.32 1.41 10.23
C LYS A 452 1.93 2.68 9.64
N VAL A 453 1.09 3.49 9.00
CA VAL A 453 1.44 4.84 8.54
C VAL A 453 1.11 5.86 9.62
N TYR A 454 2.12 6.46 10.23
CA TYR A 454 1.93 7.56 11.18
C TYR A 454 1.80 8.89 10.44
N VAL A 455 0.60 9.48 10.44
CA VAL A 455 0.33 10.79 9.84
C VAL A 455 0.64 11.88 10.85
N LEU A 456 1.64 12.71 10.57
CA LEU A 456 2.11 13.75 11.46
C LEU A 456 1.37 15.07 11.24
N GLY A 457 0.70 15.55 12.29
CA GLY A 457 -0.06 16.80 12.28
C GLY A 457 -1.56 16.61 12.03
N GLY A 458 -2.33 17.66 12.35
CA GLY A 458 -3.79 17.65 12.22
C GLY A 458 -4.28 17.68 10.76
N SER A 459 -5.60 17.55 10.56
CA SER A 459 -6.25 17.56 9.23
C SER A 459 -6.04 18.86 8.45
N GLY A 460 -5.71 19.97 9.13
CA GLY A 460 -5.32 21.23 8.49
C GLY A 460 -3.97 21.18 7.76
N VAL A 461 -3.08 20.26 8.15
CA VAL A 461 -1.69 20.12 7.65
C VAL A 461 -1.58 18.99 6.60
N ILE A 462 -2.16 17.84 6.91
CA ILE A 462 -2.37 16.71 5.98
C ILE A 462 -3.85 16.35 6.09
N SER A 463 -4.62 16.55 5.02
CA SER A 463 -6.07 16.43 5.05
C SER A 463 -6.55 15.01 5.31
N GLU A 464 -7.80 14.90 5.75
CA GLU A 464 -8.50 13.62 5.83
C GLU A 464 -8.60 12.97 4.45
N ASN A 465 -8.64 13.73 3.36
CA ASN A 465 -8.61 13.18 2.01
C ASN A 465 -7.29 12.44 1.75
N THR A 466 -6.15 13.05 2.04
CA THR A 466 -4.84 12.38 1.92
C THR A 466 -4.80 11.12 2.77
N GLN A 467 -5.25 11.18 4.02
CA GLN A 467 -5.34 9.99 4.88
C GLN A 467 -6.25 8.91 4.27
N ARG A 468 -7.40 9.28 3.73
CA ARG A 468 -8.30 8.35 3.04
C ARG A 468 -7.68 7.75 1.77
N ILE A 469 -6.81 8.47 1.05
CA ILE A 469 -6.06 7.91 -0.09
C ILE A 469 -5.10 6.81 0.41
N ILE A 470 -4.44 7.01 1.55
CA ILE A 470 -3.57 6.02 2.20
C ILE A 470 -4.38 4.78 2.63
N GLU A 471 -5.58 5.01 3.16
CA GLU A 471 -6.48 3.94 3.61
C GLU A 471 -7.24 3.27 2.46
N GLY A 472 -7.05 3.71 1.21
CA GLY A 472 -7.80 3.23 0.04
C GLY A 472 -9.28 3.65 -0.02
N LYS A 473 -9.68 4.62 0.80
CA LYS A 473 -11.05 5.18 0.91
C LYS A 473 -11.28 6.42 0.04
N ALA A 474 -10.26 6.88 -0.67
CA ALA A 474 -10.34 8.02 -1.59
C ALA A 474 -9.41 7.80 -2.80
N VAL A 475 -9.70 8.55 -3.85
CA VAL A 475 -9.01 8.48 -5.14
C VAL A 475 -7.98 9.60 -5.21
N SER A 476 -6.76 9.28 -5.65
CA SER A 476 -5.77 10.31 -5.93
C SER A 476 -6.11 11.09 -7.20
N LYS A 477 -5.83 12.38 -7.23
CA LYS A 477 -5.91 13.22 -8.44
C LYS A 477 -4.83 12.87 -9.46
N TYR A 478 -3.73 12.26 -9.03
CA TYR A 478 -2.62 11.90 -9.91
C TYR A 478 -2.96 10.61 -10.65
N GLN A 479 -3.05 10.69 -11.97
CA GLN A 479 -3.31 9.53 -12.82
C GLN A 479 -2.27 8.42 -12.64
N ASP A 480 -1.01 8.75 -12.36
CA ASP A 480 0.06 7.78 -12.09
C ASP A 480 -0.18 6.92 -10.83
N ASN A 481 -1.01 7.41 -9.90
CA ASN A 481 -1.42 6.68 -8.70
C ASN A 481 -2.65 5.80 -8.96
N LEU A 482 -3.38 6.07 -10.05
CA LEU A 482 -4.58 5.33 -10.43
C LEU A 482 -4.16 4.11 -11.24
N ARG A 483 -4.47 2.93 -10.72
CA ARG A 483 -4.59 1.73 -11.56
C ARG A 483 -5.94 1.07 -11.28
N ASP A 484 -6.36 0.15 -12.14
CA ASP A 484 -7.57 -0.63 -11.90
C ASP A 484 -7.31 -1.61 -10.75
N PHE A 485 -8.00 -1.42 -9.62
CA PHE A 485 -7.96 -2.30 -8.45
C PHE A 485 -9.39 -2.61 -7.98
N PRO A 486 -9.66 -3.81 -7.42
CA PRO A 486 -10.92 -4.07 -6.71
C PRO A 486 -10.99 -3.22 -5.42
N SER A 487 -12.20 -2.83 -5.02
CA SER A 487 -12.48 -2.02 -3.83
C SER A 487 -11.96 -2.66 -2.54
N LEU A 488 -11.47 -1.85 -1.59
CA LEU A 488 -10.96 -2.32 -0.29
C LEU A 488 -11.82 -1.80 0.90
N PRO A 489 -11.91 -2.56 2.02
CA PRO A 489 -12.88 -2.35 3.10
C PRO A 489 -12.48 -1.30 4.14
N SER A 490 -13.41 -0.95 5.05
CA SER A 490 -13.51 0.38 5.69
C SER A 490 -12.83 0.64 7.07
N SER A 491 -12.22 -0.30 7.82
CA SER A 491 -11.25 -0.03 8.94
C SER A 491 -10.70 -1.28 9.70
N LEU A 492 -9.64 -1.10 10.52
CA LEU A 492 -8.85 -2.08 11.32
C LEU A 492 -8.38 -1.48 12.69
N ASP A 493 -8.56 -2.18 13.84
CA ASP A 493 -7.70 -2.25 15.07
C ASP A 493 -8.39 -3.17 16.17
N GLY A 494 -7.64 -4.00 16.93
CA GLY A 494 -8.11 -5.13 17.83
C GLY A 494 -8.25 -4.82 19.35
N PRO A 495 -8.13 -5.76 20.36
CA PRO A 495 -8.01 -7.25 20.40
C PRO A 495 -8.97 -8.01 21.38
N ALA A 496 -9.24 -9.33 21.15
CA ALA A 496 -9.16 -10.46 22.12
C ALA A 496 -9.80 -11.79 21.61
N SER A 497 -9.18 -12.92 21.99
CA SER A 497 -9.37 -14.31 21.52
C SER A 497 -8.81 -14.57 20.12
N THR A 498 -7.60 -15.15 20.05
CA THR A 498 -6.79 -15.13 18.84
C THR A 498 -7.32 -16.09 17.78
N TYR A 499 -8.24 -15.59 16.98
CA TYR A 499 -8.27 -15.87 15.55
C TYR A 499 -6.92 -15.45 14.96
N ASP A 500 -6.22 -16.40 14.35
CA ASP A 500 -4.97 -16.16 13.62
C ASP A 500 -5.33 -16.03 12.13
N PRO A 501 -5.40 -14.80 11.57
CA PRO A 501 -5.78 -14.61 10.19
C PRO A 501 -4.82 -15.27 9.20
N ALA A 502 -3.57 -15.56 9.61
CA ALA A 502 -2.58 -16.25 8.77
C ALA A 502 -2.87 -17.76 8.62
N LYS A 503 -3.77 -18.33 9.42
CA LYS A 503 -4.21 -19.72 9.30
C LYS A 503 -5.37 -19.92 8.33
N GLU A 504 -6.07 -18.85 7.94
CA GLU A 504 -7.09 -18.99 6.89
C GLU A 504 -6.40 -19.26 5.55
N VAL A 505 -6.70 -20.42 4.98
CA VAL A 505 -6.22 -20.79 3.66
C VAL A 505 -7.29 -20.41 2.65
N LEU A 506 -6.94 -19.56 1.69
CA LEU A 506 -7.84 -19.21 0.59
C LEU A 506 -8.16 -20.47 -0.21
N LEU A 507 -9.45 -20.77 -0.32
CA LEU A 507 -9.94 -21.87 -1.14
C LEU A 507 -10.01 -21.43 -2.60
N ASP A 508 -9.68 -22.35 -3.50
CA ASP A 508 -9.97 -22.17 -4.92
C ASP A 508 -11.45 -22.54 -5.14
N PRO A 509 -12.32 -21.57 -5.46
CA PRO A 509 -13.74 -21.86 -5.65
C PRO A 509 -14.00 -22.82 -6.80
N PHE A 510 -13.10 -22.93 -7.77
CA PHE A 510 -13.27 -23.79 -8.94
C PHE A 510 -12.50 -25.11 -8.84
N GLN A 511 -11.95 -25.44 -7.67
CA GLN A 511 -11.24 -26.70 -7.48
C GLN A 511 -12.14 -27.90 -7.80
N GLY A 512 -11.84 -28.61 -8.90
CA GLY A 512 -12.63 -29.75 -9.36
C GLY A 512 -13.98 -29.40 -9.98
N ILE A 513 -14.22 -28.13 -10.33
CA ILE A 513 -15.44 -27.64 -10.97
C ILE A 513 -15.16 -27.25 -12.42
N THR A 514 -15.99 -27.71 -13.36
CA THR A 514 -15.83 -27.38 -14.78
C THR A 514 -16.20 -25.92 -15.09
N ALA A 515 -15.54 -25.33 -16.09
CA ALA A 515 -15.80 -23.94 -16.48
C ALA A 515 -17.24 -23.74 -16.99
N ASN A 516 -17.85 -22.61 -16.66
CA ASN A 516 -19.24 -22.28 -17.04
C ASN A 516 -20.31 -23.27 -16.53
N ILE A 517 -20.05 -23.98 -15.43
CA ILE A 517 -20.94 -25.00 -14.86
C ILE A 517 -22.37 -24.47 -14.55
N LEU A 518 -22.53 -23.17 -14.27
CA LEU A 518 -23.82 -22.51 -14.01
C LEU A 518 -24.41 -21.80 -15.25
N LYS A 519 -23.92 -22.08 -16.45
CA LYS A 519 -24.42 -21.46 -17.68
C LYS A 519 -25.95 -21.58 -17.79
N GLY A 520 -26.61 -20.42 -17.91
CA GLY A 520 -28.06 -20.32 -18.08
C GLY A 520 -28.86 -20.34 -16.77
N LYS A 521 -28.21 -20.40 -15.60
CA LYS A 521 -28.83 -20.18 -14.30
C LYS A 521 -28.92 -18.69 -13.98
N LYS A 522 -30.02 -18.26 -13.37
CA LYS A 522 -30.21 -16.90 -12.86
C LYS A 522 -30.19 -16.93 -11.34
N ILE A 523 -29.31 -16.16 -10.71
CA ILE A 523 -29.19 -16.16 -9.25
C ILE A 523 -29.26 -14.73 -8.77
N LEU A 524 -30.13 -14.45 -7.82
CA LEU A 524 -30.19 -13.16 -7.16
C LEU A 524 -29.55 -13.25 -5.79
N ILE A 525 -28.58 -12.36 -5.54
CA ILE A 525 -27.87 -12.25 -4.27
C ILE A 525 -28.39 -11.03 -3.53
N ASP A 526 -28.77 -11.24 -2.28
CA ASP A 526 -29.27 -10.21 -1.39
C ASP A 526 -28.31 -9.99 -0.23
N PRO A 527 -27.38 -9.01 -0.30
CA PRO A 527 -26.64 -8.62 0.88
C PRO A 527 -27.59 -7.89 1.85
N GLY A 528 -27.86 -8.51 3.01
CA GLY A 528 -28.75 -7.97 4.03
C GLY A 528 -28.38 -6.56 4.49
N HIS A 529 -29.36 -5.76 4.95
CA HIS A 529 -29.19 -4.36 5.41
C HIS A 529 -28.65 -3.42 4.33
N GLY A 530 -28.12 -2.24 4.69
CA GLY A 530 -27.49 -1.29 3.75
C GLY A 530 -28.01 0.14 3.88
N GLY A 531 -27.16 1.10 3.52
CA GLY A 531 -27.45 2.52 3.68
C GLY A 531 -27.63 2.88 5.17
N PRO A 532 -28.77 3.46 5.58
CA PRO A 532 -29.00 3.84 6.98
C PRO A 532 -29.24 2.63 7.91
N ASP A 533 -29.52 1.45 7.38
CA ASP A 533 -29.61 0.22 8.17
C ASP A 533 -28.23 -0.43 8.30
N SER A 534 -27.65 -0.39 9.50
CA SER A 534 -26.36 -1.03 9.77
C SER A 534 -26.44 -2.55 9.89
N GLY A 535 -27.63 -3.10 10.13
CA GLY A 535 -27.77 -4.42 10.74
C GLY A 535 -27.15 -4.45 12.14
N ALA A 536 -26.79 -5.65 12.59
CA ALA A 536 -26.07 -5.82 13.85
C ALA A 536 -24.69 -5.14 13.82
N VAL A 537 -24.27 -4.69 15.01
CA VAL A 537 -22.96 -4.06 15.23
C VAL A 537 -22.14 -4.96 16.13
N GLY A 538 -20.97 -5.37 15.64
CA GLY A 538 -20.05 -6.21 16.39
C GLY A 538 -19.28 -5.44 17.47
N PRO A 539 -18.61 -6.14 18.41
CA PRO A 539 -17.89 -5.53 19.53
C PRO A 539 -16.71 -4.63 19.11
N SER A 540 -16.23 -4.71 17.86
CA SER A 540 -15.16 -3.88 17.31
C SER A 540 -15.67 -2.79 16.35
N ASP A 541 -16.93 -2.35 16.52
CA ASP A 541 -17.63 -1.38 15.65
C ASP A 541 -17.69 -1.82 14.17
N THR A 542 -17.81 -3.12 13.94
CA THR A 542 -18.08 -3.68 12.63
C THR A 542 -19.57 -3.68 12.33
N TYR A 543 -19.93 -3.45 11.08
CA TYR A 543 -21.32 -3.41 10.66
C TYR A 543 -21.65 -4.62 9.80
N GLU A 544 -22.69 -5.35 10.16
CA GLU A 544 -23.20 -6.51 9.43
C GLU A 544 -23.41 -6.18 7.95
N LYS A 545 -23.98 -5.01 7.63
CA LYS A 545 -24.18 -4.56 6.24
C LYS A 545 -22.91 -4.58 5.38
N ASN A 546 -21.73 -4.38 5.98
CA ASN A 546 -20.45 -4.33 5.27
C ASN A 546 -19.93 -5.73 4.98
N ASN A 547 -20.02 -6.63 5.97
CA ASN A 547 -19.61 -8.03 5.82
C ASN A 547 -20.50 -8.76 4.81
N ASN A 548 -21.81 -8.57 4.91
CA ASN A 548 -22.79 -9.11 3.96
C ASN A 548 -22.49 -8.67 2.53
N LEU A 549 -22.21 -7.37 2.33
CA LEU A 549 -21.87 -6.83 1.02
C LEU A 549 -20.56 -7.43 0.48
N ALA A 550 -19.52 -7.53 1.30
CA ALA A 550 -18.24 -8.08 0.88
C ALA A 550 -18.35 -9.53 0.41
N ILE A 551 -19.03 -10.39 1.18
CA ILE A 551 -19.28 -11.79 0.82
C ILE A 551 -20.13 -11.87 -0.46
N ALA A 552 -21.19 -11.06 -0.55
CA ALA A 552 -22.09 -11.04 -1.70
C ALA A 552 -21.40 -10.58 -3.01
N LEU A 553 -20.47 -9.64 -2.94
CA LEU A 553 -19.67 -9.20 -4.09
C LEU A 553 -18.72 -10.31 -4.57
N TYR A 554 -18.05 -11.02 -3.66
CA TYR A 554 -17.24 -12.18 -4.04
C TYR A 554 -18.09 -13.32 -4.62
N LEU A 555 -19.26 -13.57 -4.05
CA LEU A 555 -20.19 -14.56 -4.58
C LEU A 555 -20.69 -14.17 -5.98
N ASN A 556 -20.97 -12.88 -6.22
CA ASN A 556 -21.33 -12.37 -7.53
C ASN A 556 -20.24 -12.69 -8.58
N ASP A 557 -18.98 -12.44 -8.24
CA ASP A 557 -17.85 -12.67 -9.15
C ASP A 557 -17.72 -14.16 -9.48
N ILE A 558 -17.73 -15.02 -8.47
CA ILE A 558 -17.60 -16.48 -8.64
C ILE A 558 -18.80 -17.05 -9.43
N LEU A 559 -20.02 -16.60 -9.15
CA LEU A 559 -21.21 -17.06 -9.89
C LEU A 559 -21.20 -16.56 -11.34
N THR A 560 -20.73 -15.35 -11.59
CA THR A 560 -20.59 -14.79 -12.95
C THR A 560 -19.52 -15.55 -13.73
N GLU A 561 -18.37 -15.85 -13.12
CA GLU A 561 -17.31 -16.66 -13.72
C GLU A 561 -17.77 -18.11 -13.97
N ALA A 562 -18.63 -18.65 -13.09
CA ALA A 562 -19.30 -19.93 -13.29
C ALA A 562 -20.37 -19.89 -14.41
N GLY A 563 -20.63 -18.73 -15.02
CA GLY A 563 -21.55 -18.57 -16.16
C GLY A 563 -23.02 -18.31 -15.77
N ALA A 564 -23.32 -18.06 -14.50
CA ALA A 564 -24.65 -17.65 -14.07
C ALA A 564 -24.94 -16.20 -14.49
N ALA A 565 -26.22 -15.89 -14.74
CA ALA A 565 -26.71 -14.53 -14.82
C ALA A 565 -27.04 -14.04 -13.40
N VAL A 566 -26.20 -13.17 -12.85
CA VAL A 566 -26.34 -12.70 -11.47
C VAL A 566 -27.05 -11.36 -11.41
N SER A 567 -27.92 -11.19 -10.40
CA SER A 567 -28.51 -9.91 -10.04
C SER A 567 -28.31 -9.67 -8.54
N MET A 568 -28.20 -8.41 -8.11
CA MET A 568 -28.04 -8.08 -6.70
C MET A 568 -29.08 -7.06 -6.26
N THR A 569 -29.61 -7.19 -5.05
CA THR A 569 -30.50 -6.17 -4.46
C THR A 569 -29.77 -4.86 -4.20
N ARG A 570 -28.48 -4.95 -3.85
CA ARG A 570 -27.52 -3.84 -3.78
C ARG A 570 -26.11 -4.34 -4.03
N ASN A 571 -25.25 -3.48 -4.57
CA ASN A 571 -23.81 -3.75 -4.81
C ASN A 571 -22.90 -2.67 -4.21
N THR A 572 -23.48 -1.74 -3.45
CA THR A 572 -22.81 -0.67 -2.69
C THR A 572 -23.55 -0.50 -1.34
N ASP A 573 -23.05 0.36 -0.46
CA ASP A 573 -23.71 0.68 0.82
C ASP A 573 -24.92 1.61 0.61
N ILE A 574 -26.02 1.05 0.11
CA ILE A 574 -27.28 1.74 -0.16
C ILE A 574 -28.46 0.91 0.35
N SER A 575 -29.57 1.59 0.62
CA SER A 575 -30.88 0.96 0.72
C SER A 575 -31.42 0.69 -0.69
N PRO A 576 -31.93 -0.52 -1.01
CA PRO A 576 -32.64 -0.76 -2.27
C PRO A 576 -33.89 0.11 -2.46
N ALA A 577 -34.47 0.66 -1.38
CA ALA A 577 -35.59 1.58 -1.45
C ALA A 577 -35.12 3.04 -1.74
N PRO A 578 -35.85 3.80 -2.58
CA PRO A 578 -35.54 5.22 -2.83
C PRO A 578 -35.60 6.12 -1.58
N ALA A 579 -36.46 5.75 -0.63
CA ALA A 579 -36.56 6.39 0.68
C ALA A 579 -36.64 5.29 1.74
N TYR A 580 -35.71 5.33 2.69
CA TYR A 580 -35.57 4.24 3.65
C TYR A 580 -36.70 4.22 4.68
N SER A 581 -37.39 3.08 4.72
CA SER A 581 -37.95 2.46 5.90
C SER A 581 -37.67 0.96 5.80
N GLU A 582 -37.58 0.25 6.92
CA GLU A 582 -37.31 -1.20 6.90
C GLU A 582 -38.31 -1.96 6.01
N ALA A 583 -39.61 -1.67 6.15
CA ALA A 583 -40.64 -2.29 5.33
C ALA A 583 -40.48 -1.97 3.82
N ALA A 584 -40.18 -0.72 3.46
CA ALA A 584 -39.99 -0.33 2.06
C ALA A 584 -38.70 -0.95 1.46
N ASP A 585 -37.65 -1.08 2.28
CA ASP A 585 -36.38 -1.69 1.90
C ASP A 585 -36.56 -3.19 1.58
N LEU A 586 -37.20 -3.92 2.50
CA LEU A 586 -37.53 -5.32 2.33
C LEU A 586 -38.48 -5.55 1.14
N GLU A 587 -39.47 -4.67 0.95
CA GLU A 587 -40.37 -4.69 -0.22
C GLU A 587 -39.62 -4.48 -1.54
N ALA A 588 -38.64 -3.57 -1.58
CA ALA A 588 -37.83 -3.33 -2.78
C ALA A 588 -36.99 -4.56 -3.16
N ARG A 589 -36.42 -5.27 -2.18
CA ARG A 589 -35.66 -6.52 -2.38
C ARG A 589 -36.55 -7.62 -2.98
N VAL A 590 -37.71 -7.86 -2.37
CA VAL A 590 -38.68 -8.85 -2.82
C VAL A 590 -39.23 -8.50 -4.21
N THR A 591 -39.52 -7.22 -4.45
CA THR A 591 -39.99 -6.73 -5.74
C THR A 591 -38.97 -6.99 -6.83
N LEU A 592 -37.69 -6.69 -6.58
CA LEU A 592 -36.63 -6.99 -7.53
C LEU A 592 -36.54 -8.49 -7.81
N ALA A 593 -36.55 -9.33 -6.78
CA ALA A 593 -36.50 -10.79 -6.94
C ALA A 593 -37.68 -11.32 -7.76
N ASN A 594 -38.90 -10.94 -7.42
CA ASN A 594 -40.08 -11.40 -8.13
C ASN A 594 -40.16 -10.86 -9.58
N ASN A 595 -39.60 -9.68 -9.85
CA ASN A 595 -39.58 -9.10 -11.21
C ASN A 595 -38.47 -9.67 -12.10
N THR A 596 -37.31 -10.00 -11.52
CA THR A 596 -36.17 -10.56 -12.28
C THR A 596 -36.30 -12.07 -12.49
N ASN A 597 -37.17 -12.72 -11.71
CA ASN A 597 -37.47 -14.15 -11.77
C ASN A 597 -36.19 -15.01 -11.83
N PRO A 598 -35.29 -14.88 -10.83
CA PRO A 598 -34.13 -15.73 -10.69
C PRO A 598 -34.54 -17.17 -10.32
N ASP A 599 -33.67 -18.12 -10.62
CA ASP A 599 -33.84 -19.52 -10.25
C ASP A 599 -33.61 -19.73 -8.74
N LEU A 600 -32.77 -18.90 -8.11
CA LEU A 600 -32.49 -18.89 -6.67
C LEU A 600 -32.39 -17.46 -6.13
N PHE A 601 -32.86 -17.26 -4.90
CA PHE A 601 -32.62 -16.05 -4.10
C PHE A 601 -31.78 -16.41 -2.88
N ILE A 602 -30.59 -15.80 -2.77
CA ILE A 602 -29.64 -16.09 -1.68
C ILE A 602 -29.41 -14.81 -0.90
N SER A 603 -29.95 -14.74 0.33
CA SER A 603 -29.69 -13.64 1.25
C SER A 603 -28.51 -13.98 2.17
N ILE A 604 -27.60 -13.02 2.35
CA ILE A 604 -26.39 -13.18 3.16
C ILE A 604 -26.51 -12.25 4.37
N HIS A 605 -26.38 -12.83 5.56
CA HIS A 605 -26.49 -12.15 6.86
C HIS A 605 -25.41 -12.61 7.85
N ASN A 606 -25.23 -11.86 8.94
CA ASN A 606 -24.43 -12.28 10.09
C ASN A 606 -25.23 -12.15 11.39
N ASN A 607 -25.24 -13.21 12.17
CA ASN A 607 -26.11 -13.34 13.33
C ASN A 607 -25.62 -12.48 14.50
N ALA A 608 -26.50 -12.17 15.44
CA ALA A 608 -26.13 -11.48 16.66
C ALA A 608 -27.00 -11.91 17.84
N LEU A 609 -26.37 -12.13 18.99
CA LEU A 609 -27.04 -12.35 20.27
C LEU A 609 -26.37 -11.51 21.36
N SER A 610 -27.11 -11.24 22.44
CA SER A 610 -26.57 -10.56 23.62
C SER A 610 -25.49 -11.36 24.34
N ASN A 611 -25.48 -12.69 24.17
CA ASN A 611 -24.40 -13.56 24.64
C ASN A 611 -23.30 -13.66 23.58
N SER A 612 -22.18 -12.97 23.81
CA SER A 612 -21.03 -12.90 22.89
C SER A 612 -20.25 -14.21 22.75
N GLU A 613 -20.56 -15.25 23.54
CA GLU A 613 -19.91 -16.57 23.44
C GLU A 613 -20.54 -17.47 22.36
N VAL A 614 -21.76 -17.16 21.91
CA VAL A 614 -22.45 -17.94 20.87
C VAL A 614 -21.78 -17.68 19.53
N ARG A 615 -21.55 -18.75 18.77
CA ARG A 615 -20.89 -18.74 17.47
C ARG A 615 -21.46 -19.86 16.60
N GLY A 616 -21.31 -19.76 15.29
CA GLY A 616 -21.75 -20.77 14.34
C GLY A 616 -22.59 -20.24 13.18
N THR A 617 -22.82 -21.12 12.20
CA THR A 617 -23.61 -20.85 11.00
C THR A 617 -25.01 -21.42 11.16
N ALA A 618 -26.02 -20.64 10.75
CA ALA A 618 -27.40 -21.09 10.63
C ALA A 618 -27.94 -20.74 9.24
N THR A 619 -28.87 -21.53 8.73
CA THR A 619 -29.52 -21.25 7.45
C THR A 619 -31.03 -21.27 7.59
N TYR A 620 -31.70 -20.25 7.08
CA TYR A 620 -33.13 -20.08 7.21
C TYR A 620 -33.86 -20.28 5.88
N TYR A 621 -35.04 -20.86 5.96
CA TYR A 621 -36.06 -20.84 4.92
C TYR A 621 -37.43 -20.49 5.54
N SER A 622 -38.42 -20.18 4.72
CA SER A 622 -39.81 -19.96 5.15
C SER A 622 -40.73 -21.01 4.54
N ASP A 623 -41.69 -21.52 5.34
CA ASP A 623 -42.73 -22.43 4.89
C ASP A 623 -43.88 -21.72 4.14
N GLU A 624 -43.98 -20.40 4.30
CA GLU A 624 -44.88 -19.53 3.53
C GLU A 624 -44.45 -19.37 2.07
N ASN A 625 -43.17 -19.64 1.75
CA ASN A 625 -42.68 -19.54 0.37
C ASN A 625 -43.37 -20.60 -0.53
N PRO A 626 -43.88 -20.24 -1.71
CA PRO A 626 -44.57 -21.17 -2.61
C PRO A 626 -43.68 -22.30 -3.15
N GLN A 627 -42.37 -22.26 -2.91
CA GLN A 627 -41.37 -23.28 -3.26
C GLN A 627 -40.78 -23.96 -2.02
N VAL A 628 -41.50 -24.02 -0.88
CA VAL A 628 -41.03 -24.54 0.42
C VAL A 628 -40.16 -25.80 0.35
N SER A 629 -40.55 -26.84 -0.40
CA SER A 629 -39.75 -28.07 -0.48
C SER A 629 -38.37 -27.85 -1.12
N ASN A 630 -38.28 -26.92 -2.08
CA ASN A 630 -37.01 -26.53 -2.70
C ASN A 630 -36.20 -25.59 -1.78
N CYS A 631 -36.86 -24.70 -1.03
CA CYS A 631 -36.20 -23.86 -0.03
C CYS A 631 -35.59 -24.70 1.09
N ALA A 632 -36.33 -25.65 1.65
CA ALA A 632 -35.84 -26.56 2.68
C ALA A 632 -34.64 -27.39 2.19
N LYS A 633 -34.71 -27.92 0.96
CA LYS A 633 -33.58 -28.63 0.34
C LYS A 633 -32.36 -27.72 0.16
N LEU A 634 -32.56 -26.51 -0.34
CA LEU A 634 -31.50 -25.54 -0.54
C LEU A 634 -30.87 -25.14 0.80
N ALA A 635 -31.66 -24.93 1.84
CA ALA A 635 -31.21 -24.57 3.17
C ALA A 635 -30.34 -25.68 3.79
N GLU A 636 -30.76 -26.94 3.68
CA GLU A 636 -29.98 -28.09 4.16
C GLU A 636 -28.64 -28.20 3.45
N ILE A 637 -28.60 -27.99 2.14
CA ILE A 637 -27.34 -28.01 1.39
C ILE A 637 -26.45 -26.82 1.77
N MET A 638 -27.00 -25.60 1.84
CA MET A 638 -26.24 -24.41 2.22
C MET A 638 -25.65 -24.55 3.63
N GLU A 639 -26.46 -24.99 4.59
CA GLU A 639 -26.02 -25.22 5.96
C GLU A 639 -24.86 -26.21 5.99
N ASN A 640 -24.99 -27.33 5.27
CA ASN A 640 -23.95 -28.33 5.19
C ASN A 640 -22.67 -27.78 4.55
N THR A 641 -22.75 -27.18 3.37
CA THR A 641 -21.55 -26.72 2.65
C THR A 641 -20.87 -25.56 3.37
N VAL A 642 -21.62 -24.60 3.92
CA VAL A 642 -21.06 -23.45 4.64
C VAL A 642 -20.38 -23.89 5.92
N VAL A 643 -21.02 -24.72 6.75
CA VAL A 643 -20.42 -25.26 7.97
C VAL A 643 -19.14 -26.03 7.68
N THR A 644 -19.16 -26.95 6.70
CA THR A 644 -17.98 -27.79 6.43
C THR A 644 -16.82 -27.01 5.82
N THR A 645 -17.13 -26.04 4.95
CA THR A 645 -16.10 -25.26 4.24
C THR A 645 -15.44 -24.24 5.16
N LEU A 646 -16.25 -23.61 6.03
CA LEU A 646 -15.78 -22.57 6.94
C LEU A 646 -15.33 -23.10 8.30
N ASN A 647 -15.59 -24.38 8.59
CA ASN A 647 -15.31 -24.97 9.90
C ASN A 647 -15.91 -24.11 11.04
N THR A 648 -17.19 -23.74 10.89
CA THR A 648 -17.99 -23.05 11.90
C THR A 648 -18.74 -24.06 12.75
N ASP A 649 -19.18 -23.65 13.94
CA ASP A 649 -20.12 -24.45 14.72
C ASP A 649 -21.47 -24.50 13.99
N ARG A 650 -22.20 -25.61 14.09
CA ARG A 650 -23.47 -25.81 13.39
C ARG A 650 -24.64 -25.41 14.27
N GLU A 651 -25.43 -24.43 13.85
CA GLU A 651 -26.70 -24.06 14.48
C GLU A 651 -27.91 -24.72 13.80
N GLY A 652 -27.73 -25.23 12.58
CA GLY A 652 -28.72 -26.00 11.84
C GLY A 652 -29.63 -25.14 10.97
N VAL A 653 -30.44 -25.85 10.17
CA VAL A 653 -31.50 -25.25 9.37
C VAL A 653 -32.69 -24.86 10.25
N LYS A 654 -33.23 -23.67 10.04
CA LYS A 654 -34.33 -23.11 10.83
C LYS A 654 -35.44 -22.57 9.92
N GLU A 655 -36.69 -22.72 10.35
CA GLU A 655 -37.84 -22.06 9.73
C GLU A 655 -38.00 -20.66 10.32
N ALA A 656 -38.16 -19.65 9.48
CA ALA A 656 -38.46 -18.28 9.91
C ALA A 656 -39.24 -17.50 8.85
N ASP A 657 -40.20 -16.69 9.32
CA ASP A 657 -41.05 -15.84 8.48
C ASP A 657 -40.38 -14.51 8.12
N PHE A 658 -39.08 -14.55 7.81
CA PHE A 658 -38.39 -13.37 7.31
C PHE A 658 -39.03 -12.95 5.99
N TYR A 659 -39.42 -11.67 5.89
CA TYR A 659 -40.21 -11.16 4.78
C TYR A 659 -39.59 -11.48 3.40
N VAL A 660 -38.26 -11.36 3.29
CA VAL A 660 -37.54 -11.68 2.04
C VAL A 660 -37.60 -13.17 1.66
N LEU A 661 -37.81 -14.07 2.61
CA LEU A 661 -37.97 -15.51 2.37
C LEU A 661 -39.42 -15.87 2.07
N ALA A 662 -40.36 -15.36 2.87
CA ALA A 662 -41.79 -15.64 2.73
C ALA A 662 -42.40 -15.05 1.45
N ALA A 663 -42.04 -13.81 1.10
CA ALA A 663 -42.68 -13.07 0.01
C ALA A 663 -42.00 -13.22 -1.37
N THR A 664 -40.86 -13.93 -1.44
CA THR A 664 -40.23 -14.30 -2.71
C THR A 664 -40.89 -15.53 -3.34
N LYS A 665 -40.86 -15.64 -4.68
CA LYS A 665 -41.59 -16.70 -5.43
C LYS A 665 -40.72 -17.83 -5.97
N MET A 666 -39.41 -17.71 -5.80
CA MET A 666 -38.42 -18.71 -6.18
C MET A 666 -37.85 -19.35 -4.90
N PRO A 667 -37.14 -20.49 -5.01
CA PRO A 667 -36.43 -21.05 -3.87
C PRO A 667 -35.49 -20.00 -3.25
N SER A 668 -35.66 -19.76 -1.95
CA SER A 668 -34.95 -18.72 -1.22
C SER A 668 -34.38 -19.25 0.09
N VAL A 669 -33.19 -18.73 0.44
CA VAL A 669 -32.54 -18.98 1.73
C VAL A 669 -31.90 -17.71 2.25
N LEU A 670 -31.79 -17.61 3.57
CA LEU A 670 -30.96 -16.62 4.26
C LEU A 670 -29.89 -17.36 5.03
N VAL A 671 -28.63 -17.07 4.72
CA VAL A 671 -27.47 -17.72 5.33
C VAL A 671 -26.88 -16.76 6.36
N GLU A 672 -26.96 -17.14 7.63
CA GLU A 672 -26.23 -16.50 8.72
C GLU A 672 -24.83 -17.11 8.78
N VAL A 673 -23.84 -16.44 8.18
CA VAL A 673 -22.50 -17.01 7.96
C VAL A 673 -21.75 -17.26 9.29
N GLY A 674 -21.99 -16.43 10.29
CA GLY A 674 -21.41 -16.48 11.64
C GLY A 674 -22.01 -15.39 12.52
N TYR A 675 -21.66 -15.34 13.81
CA TYR A 675 -22.14 -14.33 14.76
C TYR A 675 -21.21 -13.11 14.80
N ILE A 676 -21.66 -11.96 14.29
CA ILE A 676 -20.91 -10.70 14.40
C ILE A 676 -20.80 -10.22 15.85
N SER A 677 -21.69 -10.66 16.74
CA SER A 677 -21.61 -10.40 18.18
C SER A 677 -20.52 -11.18 18.90
N ASN A 678 -19.94 -12.22 18.26
CA ASN A 678 -18.86 -13.03 18.81
C ASN A 678 -17.51 -12.46 18.36
N PRO A 679 -16.60 -12.04 19.26
CA PRO A 679 -15.34 -11.42 18.87
C PRO A 679 -14.45 -12.26 17.93
N TYR A 680 -14.47 -13.60 18.07
CA TYR A 680 -13.71 -14.49 17.19
C TYR A 680 -14.33 -14.54 15.79
N GLU A 681 -15.65 -14.71 15.69
CA GLU A 681 -16.32 -14.73 14.37
C GLU A 681 -16.42 -13.34 13.74
N GLU A 682 -16.52 -12.27 14.52
CA GLU A 682 -16.38 -10.88 14.04
C GLU A 682 -15.03 -10.71 13.32
N ALA A 683 -13.94 -11.13 13.96
CA ALA A 683 -12.60 -11.05 13.37
C ALA A 683 -12.45 -11.89 12.10
N ARG A 684 -13.13 -13.05 12.04
CA ARG A 684 -13.23 -13.87 10.80
C ARG A 684 -14.02 -13.16 9.72
N LEU A 685 -15.17 -12.61 10.07
CA LEU A 685 -16.06 -11.90 9.14
C LEU A 685 -15.41 -10.64 8.55
N GLN A 686 -14.44 -10.04 9.25
CA GLN A 686 -13.59 -8.97 8.71
C GLN A 686 -12.43 -9.45 7.83
N ASN A 687 -12.05 -10.73 7.88
CA ASN A 687 -10.94 -11.27 7.12
C ASN A 687 -11.34 -11.49 5.65
N PRO A 688 -10.65 -10.87 4.66
CA PRO A 688 -10.98 -11.05 3.25
C PRO A 688 -10.87 -12.49 2.73
N VAL A 689 -9.98 -13.31 3.29
CA VAL A 689 -9.86 -14.73 2.95
C VAL A 689 -11.09 -15.50 3.44
N PHE A 690 -11.52 -15.28 4.67
CA PHE A 690 -12.74 -15.90 5.19
C PHE A 690 -13.98 -15.46 4.41
N GLN A 691 -14.10 -14.17 4.06
CA GLN A 691 -15.20 -13.66 3.22
C GLN A 691 -15.25 -14.34 1.84
N LYS A 692 -14.08 -14.54 1.19
CA LYS A 692 -13.97 -15.29 -0.07
C LYS A 692 -14.29 -16.77 0.10
N ASN A 693 -13.86 -17.38 1.21
CA ASN A 693 -14.19 -18.76 1.54
C ASN A 693 -15.70 -18.91 1.81
N ALA A 694 -16.36 -17.92 2.41
CA ALA A 694 -17.81 -17.93 2.64
C ALA A 694 -18.57 -17.84 1.31
N ALA A 695 -18.15 -16.95 0.41
CA ALA A 695 -18.66 -16.90 -0.96
C ALA A 695 -18.43 -18.22 -1.71
N THR A 696 -17.25 -18.82 -1.55
CA THR A 696 -16.92 -20.14 -2.11
C THR A 696 -17.84 -21.23 -1.58
N ALA A 697 -18.12 -21.24 -0.28
CA ALA A 697 -18.97 -22.25 0.36
C ALA A 697 -20.43 -22.15 -0.11
N VAL A 698 -20.94 -20.92 -0.26
CA VAL A 698 -22.27 -20.66 -0.82
C VAL A 698 -22.31 -21.06 -2.30
N PHE A 699 -21.27 -20.77 -3.08
CA PHE A 699 -21.15 -21.22 -4.47
C PHE A 699 -21.17 -22.75 -4.58
N HIS A 700 -20.37 -23.45 -3.77
CA HIS A 700 -20.35 -24.91 -3.73
C HIS A 700 -21.71 -25.49 -3.35
N GLY A 701 -22.40 -24.86 -2.40
CA GLY A 701 -23.78 -25.20 -2.07
C GLY A 701 -24.73 -25.07 -3.25
N ILE A 702 -24.64 -23.98 -4.03
CA ILE A 702 -25.46 -23.78 -5.23
C ILE A 702 -25.19 -24.87 -6.27
N ILE A 703 -23.92 -25.24 -6.48
CA ILE A 703 -23.50 -26.32 -7.38
C ILE A 703 -24.08 -27.67 -6.93
N GLU A 704 -24.02 -27.96 -5.63
CA GLU A 704 -24.60 -29.17 -5.07
C GLU A 704 -26.13 -29.20 -5.19
N TYR A 705 -26.81 -28.08 -4.95
CA TYR A 705 -28.26 -27.96 -5.11
C TYR A 705 -28.73 -28.32 -6.52
N TYR A 706 -27.97 -27.88 -7.54
CA TYR A 706 -28.23 -28.24 -8.93
C TYR A 706 -27.76 -29.65 -9.34
N GLY A 707 -27.08 -30.40 -8.46
CA GLY A 707 -26.55 -31.73 -8.77
C GLY A 707 -25.39 -31.70 -9.76
N LEU A 708 -24.56 -30.66 -9.66
CA LEU A 708 -23.45 -30.37 -10.57
C LEU A 708 -22.08 -30.70 -9.96
N ALA A 709 -22.02 -31.13 -8.69
CA ALA A 709 -20.78 -31.54 -8.03
C ALA A 709 -20.16 -32.77 -8.73
N GLY A 710 -18.86 -32.69 -9.08
CA GLY A 710 -18.10 -33.77 -9.71
C GLY A 710 -18.31 -33.95 -11.23
N LYS A 711 -18.86 -32.95 -11.93
CA LYS A 711 -19.08 -32.97 -13.39
C LYS A 711 -18.24 -31.96 -14.16
#